data_AF-A0A836ALJ3-F1
#
_entry.id   AF-A0A836ALJ3-F1
#
_cell.length_a   1.000
_cell.length_b   1.000
_cell.length_c   1.000
_cell.angle_alpha   90.00
_cell.angle_beta   90.00
_cell.angle_gamma   90.00
#
_symmetry.space_group_name_H-M   'P 1'
#
loop_
_entity.id
_entity.type
_entity.pdbx_description
1 polymer ?
#
loop_
_entity_poly.entity_id
_entity_poly.type
_entity_poly.pdbx_seq_one_letter_code
_entity_poly.pdbx_strand_id
1 'polypeptide(L)'
;MPLPLRNREGKRATGYLPINQRTSPYKKFTEQQKEFQATAPKFAREEIIPVAAEYDKTGKYPVPLIKRAWELGLMNTRIPESCGGLGLGSFDSCLISEELAYGCTGVQTAIEANSLGAYAGDIANQLASDAVQIFGGNGFNTEYPVEKLMRDAKIYQEYCMSEYLRMSGIYWGLTVMDLMGQLHRMNREEILTFIKSCQHECGGISASIGHDPHLLYTLSAVQILTLYDSINVIDINKVVEYVQSLQKEDGSFAGDIWGEIDTRFSFCAVATLALLGKLDAINVEKAIEFVLSCMNFDGGFGCRPGSESHAGQFADNTTYAKVITKLKILSPLEIIMSNTACVVGNSTKLFTLITENFKNVNFTTIQRKYFNETKGLEYIEQLCIAEFNTVLMEVQSKYYCLAAVAALLKYVEFIQNSVYAPKSLKICFQGSEQTAMIDSSSAQNLELLINNQDSRNNHTLFGVLNYTKTPGGSRRLRSNILEPLVDVETISMRLDCVQELLQDEELFFGLQSVIARFLDTEQLLSVLVQIPKQDTVNAAESKITNLIYLKHTLELVDPLKITLKNCSTPLLRAYYGSLEDKRFGIILDKIKTVINDDARYMKGCLNMRTQKCYAVRSNINEFLDIARRTYTEIVDDIAGMITQLAEKYSLPLRTSFSSARGFFIQMTTDCTVLPNDQLPSEFIKISKVKNSYSFTSADLIKMNERCQESLREIYHMTYMIVCKLLSEIYEHIHCLYKLSDTVSMLDMLLSFAHACTLSDYVRPEFTDTLAIKQGWHPILERISVEKPVANNTYITEGSNFFIITGPNMSGKSTYLKQIALCQIMAQIGSYVPAEYSSFRIAEQIFTRISTDDDIETNSSTFMKEMKEIAYILHNANDKSLILIDELGRGTNTEEGIGICYAVCEHLLSLKAFTLFATHFLELCQIDGLYPNVENMHFEVQHVKNTSRNKEAILYTYKLSKGLTEEKNYGLKAAEVSSLPPSIVLDAKDITTRITRQILQNQRSTPEMERQRAVYHLATRLVQTARNSQLDPDSLRTYLSNLKKKYEADFQDSGKTEE
;
A
#
# COMPACT_ATOMS: atom_id res chain seq x y z
N MET A 1 -29.14 -30.57 -22.37
CA MET A 1 -28.27 -31.45 -23.18
C MET A 1 -26.80 -31.09 -22.92
N PRO A 2 -25.95 -32.01 -22.43
CA PRO A 2 -24.50 -31.87 -22.51
C PRO A 2 -23.98 -32.62 -23.75
N LEU A 3 -23.25 -31.93 -24.64
CA LEU A 3 -22.58 -32.53 -25.78
C LEU A 3 -21.23 -33.17 -25.36
N PRO A 4 -20.86 -34.37 -25.85
CA PRO A 4 -19.63 -35.04 -25.48
C PRO A 4 -18.45 -34.67 -26.40
N LEU A 5 -17.33 -34.26 -25.83
CA LEU A 5 -16.07 -34.11 -26.57
C LEU A 5 -15.45 -35.50 -26.84
N ARG A 6 -15.16 -35.80 -28.12
CA ARG A 6 -14.40 -36.97 -28.58
C ARG A 6 -13.08 -36.51 -29.20
N ASN A 7 -12.00 -37.25 -28.97
CA ASN A 7 -10.72 -37.00 -29.66
C ASN A 7 -10.66 -37.67 -31.05
N ARG A 8 -9.68 -37.24 -31.86
CA ARG A 8 -9.59 -37.42 -33.33
C ARG A 8 -9.60 -38.85 -33.90
N GLU A 9 -9.62 -39.90 -33.08
CA GLU A 9 -9.75 -41.32 -33.52
C GLU A 9 -10.97 -42.05 -32.95
N GLY A 10 -11.93 -41.34 -32.33
CA GLY A 10 -13.30 -41.83 -32.14
C GLY A 10 -13.55 -42.89 -31.05
N LYS A 11 -12.53 -43.36 -30.31
CA LYS A 11 -12.72 -44.27 -29.16
C LYS A 11 -13.04 -43.51 -27.86
N ARG A 12 -13.89 -44.11 -27.00
CA ARG A 12 -14.12 -43.65 -25.62
C ARG A 12 -12.86 -43.93 -24.79
N ALA A 13 -12.32 -42.91 -24.12
CA ALA A 13 -11.18 -43.06 -23.21
C ALA A 13 -11.64 -43.59 -21.84
N THR A 14 -11.75 -44.91 -21.72
CA THR A 14 -11.73 -45.64 -20.44
C THR A 14 -10.36 -46.27 -20.30
N GLY A 15 -9.55 -45.85 -19.31
CA GLY A 15 -8.25 -46.50 -19.10
C GLY A 15 -7.26 -45.69 -18.25
N TYR A 16 -7.01 -46.23 -17.07
CA TYR A 16 -5.82 -46.02 -16.23
C TYR A 16 -4.51 -45.83 -17.03
N LEU A 17 -3.68 -44.90 -16.58
CA LEU A 17 -2.23 -44.96 -16.83
C LEU A 17 -1.60 -45.93 -15.81
N PRO A 18 -0.80 -46.92 -16.23
CA PRO A 18 -0.17 -47.86 -15.32
C PRO A 18 0.99 -47.22 -14.58
N ILE A 19 1.00 -47.34 -13.24
CA ILE A 19 2.18 -47.06 -12.44
C ILE A 19 3.19 -48.18 -12.68
N ASN A 20 4.33 -47.86 -13.31
CA ASN A 20 5.58 -48.56 -13.00
C ASN A 20 6.83 -47.78 -13.44
N GLN A 21 7.90 -47.97 -12.67
CA GLN A 21 9.27 -47.47 -12.91
C GLN A 21 9.55 -45.97 -12.73
N ARG A 22 9.23 -45.45 -11.54
CA ARG A 22 10.27 -44.75 -10.75
C ARG A 22 10.49 -45.48 -9.43
N THR A 23 11.58 -46.25 -9.38
CA THR A 23 12.04 -46.93 -8.17
C THR A 23 12.63 -45.92 -7.17
N SER A 24 11.76 -45.33 -6.34
CA SER A 24 12.17 -44.91 -5.00
C SER A 24 12.31 -46.17 -4.13
N PRO A 25 13.28 -46.28 -3.21
CA PRO A 25 13.39 -47.43 -2.33
C PRO A 25 12.16 -47.51 -1.42
N TYR A 26 11.31 -48.52 -1.64
CA TYR A 26 10.12 -48.77 -0.85
C TYR A 26 10.44 -48.98 0.64
N LYS A 27 9.90 -48.14 1.52
CA LYS A 27 9.19 -48.70 2.67
C LYS A 27 7.95 -49.39 2.08
N LYS A 28 7.89 -50.72 2.15
CA LYS A 28 6.63 -51.43 1.91
C LYS A 28 5.67 -50.98 3.01
N PHE A 29 4.44 -50.61 2.66
CA PHE A 29 3.43 -50.34 3.68
C PHE A 29 3.26 -51.57 4.58
N THR A 30 3.20 -51.33 5.90
CA THR A 30 2.85 -52.36 6.88
C THR A 30 1.44 -52.89 6.60
N GLU A 31 1.09 -54.05 7.15
CA GLU A 31 -0.27 -54.58 6.95
C GLU A 31 -1.33 -53.63 7.55
N GLN A 32 -1.02 -53.03 8.70
CA GLN A 32 -1.81 -51.98 9.35
C GLN A 32 -2.00 -50.73 8.47
N GLN A 33 -0.95 -50.24 7.78
CA GLN A 33 -1.07 -49.12 6.83
C GLN A 33 -1.96 -49.45 5.63
N LYS A 34 -1.96 -50.71 5.16
CA LYS A 34 -2.86 -51.16 4.09
C LYS A 34 -4.30 -51.28 4.56
N GLU A 35 -4.51 -51.66 5.82
CA GLU A 35 -5.84 -51.72 6.43
C GLU A 35 -6.45 -50.32 6.56
N PHE A 36 -5.66 -49.30 6.94
CA PHE A 36 -6.11 -47.90 6.89
C PHE A 36 -6.39 -47.41 5.47
N GLN A 37 -5.57 -47.78 4.47
CA GLN A 37 -5.84 -47.51 3.04
C GLN A 37 -7.07 -48.24 2.49
N ALA A 38 -7.63 -49.23 3.19
CA ALA A 38 -8.92 -49.83 2.85
C ALA A 38 -10.08 -49.20 3.63
N THR A 39 -9.87 -48.84 4.89
CA THR A 39 -10.92 -48.44 5.84
C THR A 39 -11.24 -46.95 5.77
N ALA A 40 -10.24 -46.06 5.76
CA ALA A 40 -10.46 -44.61 5.76
C ALA A 40 -11.17 -44.09 4.48
N PRO A 41 -10.79 -44.48 3.24
CA PRO A 41 -11.49 -44.05 2.03
C PRO A 41 -12.93 -44.55 1.97
N LYS A 42 -13.16 -45.74 2.54
CA LYS A 42 -14.48 -46.37 2.60
C LYS A 42 -15.39 -45.61 3.56
N PHE A 43 -14.92 -45.34 4.78
CA PHE A 43 -15.67 -44.54 5.77
C PHE A 43 -15.97 -43.12 5.25
N ALA A 44 -14.99 -42.46 4.62
CA ALA A 44 -15.20 -41.16 4.01
C ALA A 44 -16.30 -41.19 2.93
N ARG A 45 -16.29 -42.20 2.04
CA ARG A 45 -17.24 -42.31 0.93
C ARG A 45 -18.64 -42.76 1.35
N GLU A 46 -18.73 -43.73 2.25
CA GLU A 46 -20.00 -44.38 2.63
C GLU A 46 -20.69 -43.69 3.81
N GLU A 47 -19.94 -43.03 4.70
CA GLU A 47 -20.49 -42.46 5.95
C GLU A 47 -20.32 -40.93 6.05
N ILE A 48 -19.22 -40.32 5.58
CA ILE A 48 -19.03 -38.86 5.68
C ILE A 48 -19.74 -38.09 4.55
N ILE A 49 -19.42 -38.39 3.28
CA ILE A 49 -19.94 -37.66 2.10
C ILE A 49 -21.48 -37.53 2.10
N PRO A 50 -22.29 -38.57 2.41
CA PRO A 50 -23.74 -38.48 2.31
C PRO A 50 -24.41 -37.47 3.24
N VAL A 51 -23.76 -37.10 4.35
CA VAL A 51 -24.33 -36.27 5.42
C VAL A 51 -23.56 -34.97 5.67
N ALA A 52 -22.35 -34.81 5.12
CA ALA A 52 -21.50 -33.63 5.31
C ALA A 52 -22.25 -32.31 5.01
N ALA A 53 -22.95 -32.23 3.88
CA ALA A 53 -23.71 -31.03 3.48
C ALA A 53 -24.89 -30.70 4.41
N GLU A 54 -25.42 -31.68 5.16
CA GLU A 54 -26.44 -31.42 6.19
C GLU A 54 -25.80 -30.85 7.46
N TYR A 55 -24.66 -31.39 7.89
CA TYR A 55 -23.91 -30.86 9.04
C TYR A 55 -23.43 -29.42 8.79
N ASP A 56 -22.84 -29.15 7.62
CA ASP A 56 -22.42 -27.80 7.21
C ASP A 56 -23.60 -26.81 7.19
N LYS A 57 -24.77 -27.24 6.70
CA LYS A 57 -25.98 -26.40 6.64
C LYS A 57 -26.64 -26.18 8.00
N THR A 58 -26.53 -27.13 8.93
CA THR A 58 -27.24 -27.10 10.22
C THR A 58 -26.38 -26.69 11.41
N GLY A 59 -25.04 -26.67 11.27
CA GLY A 59 -24.10 -26.39 12.35
C GLY A 59 -24.10 -27.43 13.47
N LYS A 60 -24.74 -28.60 13.27
CA LYS A 60 -24.81 -29.65 14.27
C LYS A 60 -23.50 -30.43 14.34
N TYR A 61 -23.03 -30.71 15.55
CA TYR A 61 -21.83 -31.52 15.74
C TYR A 61 -22.07 -32.99 15.34
N PRO A 62 -21.20 -33.64 14.54
CA PRO A 62 -21.46 -34.95 13.92
C PRO A 62 -21.19 -36.14 14.88
N VAL A 63 -21.78 -36.12 16.08
CA VAL A 63 -21.58 -37.13 17.14
C VAL A 63 -21.65 -38.60 16.65
N PRO A 64 -22.59 -39.00 15.76
CA PRO A 64 -22.63 -40.37 15.26
C PRO A 64 -21.38 -40.77 14.46
N LEU A 65 -20.87 -39.86 13.61
CA LEU A 65 -19.66 -40.10 12.82
C LEU A 65 -18.41 -40.13 13.72
N ILE A 66 -18.33 -39.27 14.75
CA ILE A 66 -17.24 -39.31 15.72
C ILE A 66 -17.18 -40.67 16.45
N LYS A 67 -18.32 -41.17 16.93
CA LYS A 67 -18.38 -42.50 17.57
C LYS A 67 -17.96 -43.62 16.61
N ARG A 68 -18.36 -43.53 15.34
CA ARG A 68 -18.05 -44.55 14.34
C ARG A 68 -16.59 -44.51 13.89
N ALA A 69 -16.01 -43.32 13.74
CA ALA A 69 -14.58 -43.13 13.49
C ALA A 69 -13.73 -43.70 14.65
N TRP A 70 -14.18 -43.54 15.90
CA TRP A 70 -13.57 -44.16 17.07
C TRP A 70 -13.63 -45.69 17.02
N GLU A 71 -14.79 -46.29 16.75
CA GLU A 71 -14.96 -47.75 16.60
C GLU A 71 -14.07 -48.36 15.48
N LEU A 72 -13.80 -47.59 14.43
CA LEU A 72 -12.96 -48.00 13.29
C LEU A 72 -11.47 -47.68 13.45
N GLY A 73 -11.05 -47.12 14.60
CA GLY A 73 -9.65 -46.75 14.84
C GLY A 73 -9.13 -45.60 13.95
N LEU A 74 -10.02 -44.72 13.50
CA LEU A 74 -9.71 -43.58 12.62
C LEU A 74 -9.53 -42.26 13.39
N MET A 75 -9.50 -42.31 14.73
CA MET A 75 -9.44 -41.15 15.62
C MET A 75 -8.33 -41.34 16.67
N ASN A 76 -7.75 -40.24 17.17
CA ASN A 76 -6.70 -40.24 18.20
C ASN A 76 -5.50 -41.14 17.85
N THR A 77 -5.16 -41.22 16.57
CA THR A 77 -4.16 -42.13 15.99
C THR A 77 -2.79 -42.03 16.67
N ARG A 78 -2.34 -40.82 16.99
CA ARG A 78 -1.02 -40.57 17.62
C ARG A 78 -1.02 -40.69 19.15
N ILE A 79 -2.17 -40.70 19.81
CA ILE A 79 -2.22 -40.78 21.28
C ILE A 79 -1.60 -42.13 21.71
N PRO A 80 -0.68 -42.16 22.68
CA PRO A 80 -0.05 -43.41 23.13
C PRO A 80 -1.07 -44.47 23.57
N GLU A 81 -0.76 -45.75 23.36
CA GLU A 81 -1.61 -46.88 23.78
C GLU A 81 -1.90 -46.86 25.30
N SER A 82 -0.94 -46.40 26.11
CA SER A 82 -1.10 -46.21 27.56
C SER A 82 -2.20 -45.20 27.94
N CYS A 83 -2.55 -44.30 27.02
CA CYS A 83 -3.60 -43.30 27.17
C CYS A 83 -4.88 -43.67 26.39
N GLY A 84 -4.99 -44.90 25.88
CA GLY A 84 -6.14 -45.39 25.12
C GLY A 84 -6.18 -44.95 23.65
N GLY A 85 -5.07 -44.48 23.08
CA GLY A 85 -4.92 -44.24 21.65
C GLY A 85 -4.26 -45.39 20.90
N LEU A 86 -3.83 -45.15 19.66
CA LEU A 86 -3.25 -46.18 18.78
C LEU A 86 -1.71 -46.10 18.62
N GLY A 87 -1.05 -45.10 19.22
CA GLY A 87 0.41 -44.96 19.21
C GLY A 87 1.06 -44.82 17.82
N LEU A 88 0.29 -44.45 16.79
CA LEU A 88 0.71 -44.46 15.39
C LEU A 88 1.62 -43.27 15.05
N GLY A 89 2.43 -43.44 14.01
CA GLY A 89 3.32 -42.39 13.52
C GLY A 89 2.60 -41.27 12.77
N SER A 90 3.31 -40.17 12.57
CA SER A 90 2.85 -39.04 11.75
C SER A 90 2.47 -39.46 10.33
N PHE A 91 3.17 -40.44 9.75
CA PHE A 91 2.90 -40.92 8.39
C PHE A 91 1.58 -41.72 8.29
N ASP A 92 1.31 -42.57 9.27
CA ASP A 92 0.06 -43.35 9.37
C ASP A 92 -1.15 -42.44 9.55
N SER A 93 -0.98 -41.38 10.35
CA SER A 93 -2.00 -40.36 10.54
C SER A 93 -2.31 -39.63 9.24
N CYS A 94 -1.29 -39.16 8.49
CA CYS A 94 -1.51 -38.50 7.20
C CYS A 94 -2.26 -39.38 6.19
N LEU A 95 -1.99 -40.70 6.16
CA LEU A 95 -2.70 -41.66 5.29
C LEU A 95 -4.20 -41.77 5.62
N ILE A 96 -4.59 -41.54 6.88
CA ILE A 96 -6.00 -41.52 7.31
C ILE A 96 -6.59 -40.13 7.03
N SER A 97 -5.91 -39.06 7.44
CA SER A 97 -6.34 -37.67 7.31
C SER A 97 -6.70 -37.27 5.88
N GLU A 98 -5.86 -37.63 4.90
CA GLU A 98 -6.06 -37.30 3.49
C GLU A 98 -7.39 -37.87 2.95
N GLU A 99 -7.69 -39.12 3.31
CA GLU A 99 -8.89 -39.84 2.87
C GLU A 99 -10.16 -39.35 3.61
N LEU A 100 -10.06 -39.02 4.91
CA LEU A 100 -11.16 -38.41 5.65
C LEU A 100 -11.48 -36.99 5.12
N ALA A 101 -10.45 -36.20 4.82
CA ALA A 101 -10.59 -34.83 4.29
C ALA A 101 -11.21 -34.81 2.88
N TYR A 102 -10.96 -35.84 2.07
CA TYR A 102 -11.66 -36.05 0.79
C TYR A 102 -13.18 -36.21 0.98
N GLY A 103 -13.63 -36.75 2.13
CA GLY A 103 -15.05 -36.87 2.47
C GLY A 103 -15.67 -35.53 2.88
N CYS A 104 -15.08 -34.87 3.88
CA CYS A 104 -15.38 -33.50 4.27
C CYS A 104 -14.31 -32.98 5.24
N THR A 105 -13.70 -31.84 4.94
CA THR A 105 -12.68 -31.20 5.79
C THR A 105 -13.22 -30.79 7.16
N GLY A 106 -14.48 -30.33 7.25
CA GLY A 106 -15.11 -29.97 8.53
C GLY A 106 -15.30 -31.18 9.45
N VAL A 107 -15.79 -32.30 8.92
CA VAL A 107 -15.96 -33.55 9.68
C VAL A 107 -14.61 -34.17 10.03
N GLN A 108 -13.63 -34.18 9.11
CA GLN A 108 -12.27 -34.63 9.38
C GLN A 108 -11.60 -33.79 10.48
N THR A 109 -11.76 -32.47 10.45
CA THR A 109 -11.25 -31.59 11.52
C THR A 109 -11.89 -31.92 12.87
N ALA A 110 -13.19 -32.24 12.92
CA ALA A 110 -13.85 -32.67 14.15
C ALA A 110 -13.38 -34.04 14.68
N ILE A 111 -12.90 -34.93 13.79
CA ILE A 111 -12.26 -36.20 14.16
C ILE A 111 -10.83 -35.96 14.70
N GLU A 112 -10.08 -35.04 14.09
CA GLU A 112 -8.66 -34.83 14.45
C GLU A 112 -8.39 -33.75 15.50
N ALA A 113 -9.38 -32.91 15.86
CA ALA A 113 -9.21 -31.75 16.74
C ALA A 113 -8.41 -32.06 18.03
N ASN A 114 -8.71 -33.17 18.69
CA ASN A 114 -8.03 -33.62 19.92
C ASN A 114 -6.53 -33.92 19.72
N SER A 115 -6.11 -34.24 18.50
CA SER A 115 -4.73 -34.59 18.14
C SER A 115 -3.90 -33.41 17.62
N LEU A 116 -4.52 -32.24 17.37
CA LEU A 116 -3.83 -31.04 16.89
C LEU A 116 -2.99 -30.39 18.01
N GLY A 117 -3.54 -30.29 19.22
CA GLY A 117 -2.83 -29.70 20.38
C GLY A 117 -1.63 -30.54 20.85
N ALA A 118 -1.69 -31.86 20.71
CA ALA A 118 -0.60 -32.77 21.10
C ALA A 118 0.63 -32.66 20.17
N TYR A 119 0.45 -32.23 18.91
CA TYR A 119 1.45 -32.39 17.85
C TYR A 119 2.81 -31.73 18.13
N ALA A 120 2.80 -30.57 18.80
CA ALA A 120 4.04 -29.88 19.19
C ALA A 120 4.82 -30.65 20.28
N GLY A 121 4.11 -31.25 21.24
CA GLY A 121 4.69 -32.11 22.27
C GLY A 121 5.19 -33.44 21.70
N ASP A 122 4.41 -34.06 20.80
CA ASP A 122 4.78 -35.29 20.09
C ASP A 122 6.10 -35.11 19.32
N ILE A 123 6.23 -34.02 18.55
CA ILE A 123 7.44 -33.69 17.78
C ILE A 123 8.61 -33.36 18.70
N ALA A 124 8.39 -32.59 19.79
CA ALA A 124 9.45 -32.29 20.74
C ALA A 124 10.04 -33.56 21.36
N ASN A 125 9.20 -34.53 21.74
CA ASN A 125 9.66 -35.81 22.27
C ASN A 125 10.32 -36.70 21.22
N GLN A 126 9.81 -36.70 19.98
CA GLN A 126 10.47 -37.44 18.90
C GLN A 126 11.87 -36.89 18.63
N LEU A 127 12.01 -35.56 18.46
CA LEU A 127 13.31 -34.92 18.20
C LEU A 127 14.29 -35.08 19.36
N ALA A 128 13.81 -35.00 20.61
CA ALA A 128 14.67 -35.23 21.78
C ALA A 128 15.09 -36.71 21.89
N SER A 129 14.22 -37.66 21.56
CA SER A 129 14.55 -39.10 21.50
C SER A 129 15.58 -39.40 20.41
N ASP A 130 15.38 -38.84 19.22
CA ASP A 130 16.31 -38.96 18.08
C ASP A 130 17.67 -38.33 18.42
N ALA A 131 17.68 -37.18 19.12
CA ALA A 131 18.91 -36.57 19.63
C ALA A 131 19.64 -37.47 20.63
N VAL A 132 18.93 -38.07 21.61
CA VAL A 132 19.54 -39.05 22.53
C VAL A 132 20.13 -40.24 21.76
N GLN A 133 19.46 -40.75 20.73
CA GLN A 133 20.01 -41.82 19.88
C GLN A 133 21.26 -41.41 19.10
N ILE A 134 21.33 -40.18 18.59
CA ILE A 134 22.51 -39.64 17.89
C ILE A 134 23.71 -39.51 18.83
N PHE A 135 23.49 -39.07 20.08
CA PHE A 135 24.54 -38.93 21.09
C PHE A 135 24.86 -40.25 21.84
N GLY A 136 24.07 -41.30 21.64
CA GLY A 136 24.27 -42.62 22.24
C GLY A 136 24.28 -42.58 23.78
N GLY A 137 25.23 -43.26 24.40
CA GLY A 137 25.38 -43.27 25.87
C GLY A 137 25.60 -41.88 26.48
N ASN A 138 26.16 -40.93 25.72
CA ASN A 138 26.36 -39.55 26.19
C ASN A 138 25.07 -38.73 26.17
N GLY A 139 24.03 -39.16 25.43
CA GLY A 139 22.71 -38.52 25.42
C GLY A 139 21.96 -38.60 26.77
N PHE A 140 22.43 -39.46 27.69
CA PHE A 140 21.92 -39.61 29.05
C PHE A 140 22.85 -38.98 30.12
N ASN A 141 23.92 -38.28 29.71
CA ASN A 141 24.83 -37.59 30.62
C ASN A 141 24.36 -36.14 30.84
N THR A 142 24.24 -35.72 32.10
CA THR A 142 23.84 -34.37 32.53
C THR A 142 24.78 -33.25 32.07
N GLU A 143 26.00 -33.57 31.61
CA GLU A 143 26.91 -32.59 31.01
C GLU A 143 26.45 -32.10 29.62
N TYR A 144 25.56 -32.83 28.94
CA TYR A 144 25.01 -32.44 27.63
C TYR A 144 23.55 -31.97 27.76
N PRO A 145 23.14 -30.87 27.09
CA PRO A 145 21.76 -30.37 27.17
C PRO A 145 20.69 -31.37 26.71
N VAL A 146 21.07 -32.41 25.98
CA VAL A 146 20.17 -33.41 25.38
C VAL A 146 19.41 -34.22 26.44
N GLU A 147 20.01 -34.54 27.58
CA GLU A 147 19.33 -35.23 28.69
C GLU A 147 18.22 -34.36 29.26
N LYS A 148 18.54 -33.10 29.58
CA LYS A 148 17.57 -32.10 30.03
C LYS A 148 16.46 -31.90 29.01
N LEU A 149 16.78 -31.73 27.73
CA LEU A 149 15.79 -31.56 26.66
C LEU A 149 14.87 -32.78 26.53
N MET A 150 15.37 -34.01 26.70
CA MET A 150 14.57 -35.23 26.67
C MET A 150 13.63 -35.36 27.88
N ARG A 151 14.08 -34.93 29.06
CA ARG A 151 13.22 -34.86 30.25
C ARG A 151 12.16 -33.77 30.11
N ASP A 152 12.58 -32.58 29.73
CA ASP A 152 11.73 -31.39 29.64
C ASP A 152 10.73 -31.52 28.47
N ALA A 153 11.06 -32.21 27.38
CA ALA A 153 10.11 -32.53 26.30
C ALA A 153 8.99 -33.49 26.73
N LYS A 154 9.28 -34.45 27.63
CA LYS A 154 8.24 -35.34 28.19
C LYS A 154 7.26 -34.56 29.06
N ILE A 155 7.81 -33.73 29.93
CA ILE A 155 7.02 -32.79 30.75
C ILE A 155 6.22 -31.85 29.84
N TYR A 156 6.81 -31.34 28.75
CA TYR A 156 6.16 -30.45 27.79
C TYR A 156 4.99 -31.11 27.04
N GLN A 157 5.06 -32.40 26.70
CA GLN A 157 3.93 -33.12 26.08
C GLN A 157 2.77 -33.29 27.07
N GLU A 158 3.04 -33.68 28.32
CA GLU A 158 2.03 -33.75 29.39
C GLU A 158 1.44 -32.35 29.73
N TYR A 159 2.28 -31.32 29.66
CA TYR A 159 1.94 -29.91 29.87
C TYR A 159 1.01 -29.38 28.76
N CYS A 160 1.40 -29.47 27.48
CA CYS A 160 0.57 -29.01 26.36
C CYS A 160 -0.78 -29.75 26.27
N MET A 161 -0.83 -31.02 26.69
CA MET A 161 -2.08 -31.77 26.80
C MET A 161 -3.02 -31.27 27.92
N SER A 162 -2.54 -30.46 28.86
CA SER A 162 -3.30 -30.03 30.05
C SER A 162 -3.41 -28.50 30.27
N GLU A 163 -2.57 -27.70 29.61
CA GLU A 163 -2.45 -26.24 29.75
C GLU A 163 -3.74 -25.47 29.43
N TYR A 164 -4.37 -25.77 28.29
CA TYR A 164 -5.51 -25.01 27.76
C TYR A 164 -6.85 -25.24 28.51
N LEU A 165 -6.89 -26.14 29.51
CA LEU A 165 -8.13 -26.64 30.10
C LEU A 165 -8.42 -26.21 31.54
N ARG A 166 -7.47 -25.58 32.26
CA ARG A 166 -7.64 -25.29 33.70
C ARG A 166 -8.24 -23.90 33.94
N MET A 167 -7.55 -22.95 34.57
CA MET A 167 -8.24 -21.73 35.05
C MET A 167 -9.04 -20.95 33.99
N SER A 168 -8.45 -20.62 32.84
CA SER A 168 -9.16 -19.88 31.77
C SER A 168 -10.15 -20.75 30.99
N GLY A 169 -9.88 -22.06 30.84
CA GLY A 169 -10.82 -23.01 30.24
C GLY A 169 -12.09 -23.19 31.08
N ILE A 170 -11.94 -23.25 32.41
CA ILE A 170 -13.05 -23.22 33.36
C ILE A 170 -13.82 -21.89 33.21
N TYR A 171 -13.15 -20.75 33.15
CA TYR A 171 -13.81 -19.45 32.97
C TYR A 171 -14.65 -19.41 31.68
N TRP A 172 -14.09 -19.78 30.52
CA TRP A 172 -14.82 -19.78 29.26
C TRP A 172 -15.99 -20.78 29.26
N GLY A 173 -15.77 -21.99 29.76
CA GLY A 173 -16.80 -23.01 29.87
C GLY A 173 -17.97 -22.58 30.77
N LEU A 174 -17.66 -21.99 31.94
CA LEU A 174 -18.67 -21.46 32.85
C LEU A 174 -19.40 -20.25 32.30
N THR A 175 -18.70 -19.32 31.63
CA THR A 175 -19.32 -18.14 31.02
C THR A 175 -20.29 -18.56 29.91
N VAL A 176 -19.93 -19.53 29.07
CA VAL A 176 -20.85 -20.09 28.06
C VAL A 176 -22.05 -20.78 28.74
N MET A 177 -21.82 -21.56 29.80
CA MET A 177 -22.91 -22.21 30.54
C MET A 177 -23.83 -21.20 31.24
N ASP A 178 -23.32 -20.08 31.73
CA ASP A 178 -24.10 -19.00 32.34
C ASP A 178 -24.92 -18.21 31.31
N LEU A 179 -24.31 -17.83 30.18
CA LEU A 179 -24.99 -17.21 29.04
C LEU A 179 -26.11 -18.10 28.47
N MET A 180 -25.99 -19.42 28.61
CA MET A 180 -27.03 -20.39 28.23
C MET A 180 -28.05 -20.69 29.36
N GLY A 181 -27.94 -20.08 30.53
CA GLY A 181 -28.81 -20.31 31.69
C GLY A 181 -28.63 -21.70 32.34
N GLN A 182 -27.50 -22.36 32.10
CA GLN A 182 -27.19 -23.73 32.50
C GLN A 182 -26.10 -23.84 33.58
N LEU A 183 -25.62 -22.72 34.15
CA LEU A 183 -24.54 -22.69 35.15
C LEU A 183 -24.75 -23.67 36.33
N HIS A 184 -26.01 -23.89 36.73
CA HIS A 184 -26.43 -24.83 37.78
C HIS A 184 -26.03 -26.30 37.54
N ARG A 185 -25.64 -26.67 36.31
CA ARG A 185 -25.19 -28.03 35.96
C ARG A 185 -23.72 -28.29 36.27
N MET A 186 -22.97 -27.24 36.61
CA MET A 186 -21.52 -27.30 36.88
C MET A 186 -21.29 -27.44 38.40
N ASN A 187 -20.31 -28.26 38.80
CA ASN A 187 -20.07 -28.52 40.22
C ASN A 187 -19.36 -27.34 40.90
N ARG A 188 -20.16 -26.44 41.49
CA ARG A 188 -19.67 -25.22 42.17
C ARG A 188 -18.64 -25.54 43.25
N GLU A 189 -18.84 -26.55 44.09
CA GLU A 189 -17.95 -26.80 45.24
C GLU A 189 -16.56 -27.25 44.82
N GLU A 190 -16.45 -28.12 43.81
CA GLU A 190 -15.16 -28.55 43.24
C GLU A 190 -14.40 -27.38 42.62
N ILE A 191 -15.10 -26.52 41.87
CA ILE A 191 -14.51 -25.35 41.20
C ILE A 191 -14.00 -24.33 42.21
N LEU A 192 -14.81 -24.00 43.23
CA LEU A 192 -14.40 -23.08 44.30
C LEU A 192 -13.20 -23.63 45.10
N THR A 193 -13.18 -24.94 45.36
CA THR A 193 -12.06 -25.61 46.04
C THR A 193 -10.78 -25.58 45.21
N PHE A 194 -10.89 -25.79 43.89
CA PHE A 194 -9.76 -25.70 42.96
C PHE A 194 -9.19 -24.28 42.85
N ILE A 195 -10.04 -23.26 42.73
CA ILE A 195 -9.58 -21.87 42.69
C ILE A 195 -8.82 -21.51 43.98
N LYS A 196 -9.36 -21.93 45.14
CA LYS A 196 -8.71 -21.69 46.43
C LYS A 196 -7.36 -22.38 46.56
N SER A 197 -7.17 -23.56 45.99
CA SER A 197 -5.87 -24.27 46.01
C SER A 197 -4.84 -23.71 45.01
N CYS A 198 -5.26 -22.83 44.09
CA CYS A 198 -4.37 -22.14 43.15
C CYS A 198 -3.94 -20.73 43.62
N GLN A 199 -4.43 -20.24 44.76
CA GLN A 199 -3.99 -18.96 45.34
C GLN A 199 -2.65 -19.12 46.07
N HIS A 200 -1.64 -18.34 45.68
CA HIS A 200 -0.32 -18.34 46.30
C HIS A 200 -0.23 -17.43 47.54
N GLU A 201 0.82 -17.59 48.34
CA GLU A 201 1.07 -16.75 49.53
C GLU A 201 1.20 -15.26 49.20
N CYS A 202 1.74 -14.94 48.02
CA CYS A 202 1.86 -13.58 47.48
C CYS A 202 0.54 -12.99 46.97
N GLY A 203 -0.56 -13.76 46.98
CA GLY A 203 -1.90 -13.31 46.62
C GLY A 203 -2.34 -13.62 45.19
N GLY A 204 -1.42 -13.66 44.23
CA GLY A 204 -1.72 -14.03 42.85
C GLY A 204 -2.22 -15.48 42.72
N ILE A 205 -2.98 -15.75 41.65
CA ILE A 205 -3.57 -17.07 41.39
C ILE A 205 -2.94 -17.65 40.12
N SER A 206 -2.61 -18.93 40.16
CA SER A 206 -1.99 -19.67 39.06
C SER A 206 -3.02 -20.38 38.16
N ALA A 207 -2.58 -20.90 37.01
CA ALA A 207 -3.43 -21.71 36.13
C ALA A 207 -3.89 -23.03 36.76
N SER A 208 -3.08 -23.57 37.69
CA SER A 208 -3.23 -24.86 38.34
C SER A 208 -2.33 -24.95 39.58
N ILE A 209 -2.66 -25.84 40.51
CA ILE A 209 -1.81 -26.21 41.65
C ILE A 209 -0.38 -26.52 41.16
N GLY A 210 0.62 -25.90 41.78
CA GLY A 210 2.04 -26.07 41.44
C GLY A 210 2.60 -25.18 40.33
N HIS A 211 1.77 -24.35 39.68
CA HIS A 211 2.21 -23.36 38.69
C HIS A 211 2.46 -21.99 39.36
N ASP A 212 3.26 -21.14 38.72
CA ASP A 212 3.48 -19.75 39.15
C ASP A 212 2.19 -18.90 39.04
N PRO A 213 2.00 -17.91 39.93
CA PRO A 213 0.89 -16.97 39.87
C PRO A 213 1.10 -15.92 38.77
N HIS A 214 0.04 -15.56 38.06
CA HIS A 214 0.10 -14.62 36.93
C HIS A 214 -1.20 -13.81 36.80
N LEU A 215 -1.13 -12.56 36.33
CA LEU A 215 -2.28 -11.64 36.22
C LEU A 215 -3.46 -12.21 35.41
N LEU A 216 -3.18 -12.90 34.30
CA LEU A 216 -4.21 -13.48 33.43
C LEU A 216 -5.09 -14.52 34.14
N TYR A 217 -4.47 -15.40 34.94
CA TYR A 217 -5.19 -16.45 35.67
C TYR A 217 -5.82 -15.89 36.95
N THR A 218 -5.22 -14.86 37.54
CA THR A 218 -5.81 -14.08 38.64
C THR A 218 -7.11 -13.40 38.21
N LEU A 219 -7.15 -12.75 37.04
CA LEU A 219 -8.39 -12.23 36.47
C LEU A 219 -9.40 -13.35 36.20
N SER A 220 -8.97 -14.43 35.53
CA SER A 220 -9.85 -15.57 35.18
C SER A 220 -10.53 -16.15 36.42
N ALA A 221 -9.77 -16.33 37.51
CA ALA A 221 -10.28 -16.82 38.80
C ALA A 221 -11.27 -15.83 39.44
N VAL A 222 -10.94 -14.55 39.49
CA VAL A 222 -11.85 -13.51 40.04
C VAL A 222 -13.14 -13.42 39.23
N GLN A 223 -13.08 -13.55 37.90
CA GLN A 223 -14.26 -13.61 37.05
C GLN A 223 -15.14 -14.83 37.35
N ILE A 224 -14.56 -16.04 37.50
CA ILE A 224 -15.32 -17.25 37.90
C ILE A 224 -15.99 -17.06 39.27
N LEU A 225 -15.26 -16.51 40.24
CA LEU A 225 -15.81 -16.25 41.57
C LEU A 225 -16.91 -15.18 41.56
N THR A 226 -16.83 -14.22 40.65
CA THR A 226 -17.88 -13.20 40.44
C THR A 226 -19.13 -13.84 39.83
N LEU A 227 -18.99 -14.70 38.81
CA LEU A 227 -20.13 -15.45 38.22
C LEU A 227 -20.87 -16.30 39.26
N TYR A 228 -20.18 -16.84 40.26
CA TYR A 228 -20.78 -17.62 41.35
C TYR A 228 -21.13 -16.79 42.60
N ASP A 229 -20.99 -15.47 42.60
CA ASP A 229 -21.15 -14.60 43.78
C ASP A 229 -20.42 -15.17 45.03
N SER A 230 -19.15 -15.52 44.84
CA SER A 230 -18.33 -16.34 45.75
C SER A 230 -16.92 -15.78 45.98
N ILE A 231 -16.72 -14.47 45.78
CA ILE A 231 -15.41 -13.82 45.88
C ILE A 231 -14.74 -14.03 47.26
N ASN A 232 -15.54 -14.20 48.32
CA ASN A 232 -15.10 -14.50 49.69
C ASN A 232 -14.31 -15.83 49.86
N VAL A 233 -14.17 -16.65 48.82
CA VAL A 233 -13.42 -17.91 48.84
C VAL A 233 -11.90 -17.70 48.85
N ILE A 234 -11.43 -16.57 48.31
CA ILE A 234 -10.02 -16.17 48.22
C ILE A 234 -9.70 -14.98 49.12
N ASP A 235 -8.42 -14.80 49.47
CA ASP A 235 -7.96 -13.61 50.19
C ASP A 235 -7.87 -12.41 49.24
N ILE A 236 -8.92 -11.57 49.25
CA ILE A 236 -9.05 -10.39 48.39
C ILE A 236 -7.92 -9.38 48.66
N ASN A 237 -7.52 -9.18 49.91
CA ASN A 237 -6.51 -8.17 50.25
C ASN A 237 -5.16 -8.55 49.64
N LYS A 238 -4.80 -9.83 49.72
CA LYS A 238 -3.59 -10.34 49.06
C LYS A 238 -3.66 -10.24 47.53
N VAL A 239 -4.82 -10.47 46.89
CA VAL A 239 -4.96 -10.24 45.44
C VAL A 239 -4.70 -8.77 45.10
N VAL A 240 -5.20 -7.83 45.90
CA VAL A 240 -4.96 -6.40 45.69
C VAL A 240 -3.48 -6.05 45.86
N GLU A 241 -2.82 -6.54 46.92
CA GLU A 241 -1.37 -6.37 47.14
C GLU A 241 -0.54 -6.94 45.97
N TYR A 242 -0.91 -8.12 45.46
CA TYR A 242 -0.27 -8.74 44.29
C TYR A 242 -0.36 -7.84 43.06
N VAL A 243 -1.57 -7.43 42.68
CA VAL A 243 -1.78 -6.57 41.49
C VAL A 243 -1.09 -5.22 41.64
N GLN A 244 -1.11 -4.63 42.85
CA GLN A 244 -0.41 -3.38 43.16
C GLN A 244 1.12 -3.52 43.00
N SER A 245 1.70 -4.65 43.43
CA SER A 245 3.15 -4.90 43.32
C SER A 245 3.66 -5.02 41.87
N LEU A 246 2.75 -5.25 40.92
CA LEU A 246 3.06 -5.41 39.50
C LEU A 246 2.99 -4.10 38.71
N GLN A 247 2.43 -3.02 39.28
CA GLN A 247 2.44 -1.70 38.65
C GLN A 247 3.86 -1.11 38.61
N LYS A 248 4.25 -0.55 37.47
CA LYS A 248 5.56 0.07 37.24
C LYS A 248 5.46 1.60 37.30
N GLU A 249 6.61 2.27 37.39
CA GLU A 249 6.67 3.74 37.53
C GLU A 249 6.08 4.50 36.33
N ASP A 250 6.04 3.88 35.15
CA ASP A 250 5.45 4.42 33.92
C ASP A 250 3.93 4.19 33.82
N GLY A 251 3.30 3.56 34.83
CA GLY A 251 1.88 3.22 34.86
C GLY A 251 1.53 1.85 34.28
N SER A 252 2.48 1.17 33.64
CA SER A 252 2.28 -0.17 33.07
C SER A 252 2.17 -1.25 34.14
N PHE A 253 1.72 -2.45 33.75
CA PHE A 253 1.68 -3.64 34.61
C PHE A 253 2.51 -4.76 34.01
N ALA A 254 3.29 -5.43 34.85
CA ALA A 254 3.96 -6.69 34.50
C ALA A 254 3.04 -7.88 34.73
N GLY A 255 3.10 -8.91 33.87
CA GLY A 255 2.26 -10.11 33.99
C GLY A 255 2.50 -10.91 35.29
N ASP A 256 3.76 -10.95 35.73
CA ASP A 256 4.26 -11.64 36.93
C ASP A 256 5.61 -11.06 37.40
N ILE A 257 6.34 -11.82 38.22
CA ILE A 257 7.66 -11.48 38.78
C ILE A 257 8.79 -11.38 37.73
N TRP A 258 8.62 -11.95 36.53
CA TRP A 258 9.64 -11.96 35.47
C TRP A 258 9.62 -10.68 34.63
N GLY A 259 8.59 -9.84 34.77
CA GLY A 259 8.62 -8.45 34.32
C GLY A 259 8.22 -8.21 32.86
N GLU A 260 7.50 -9.14 32.21
CA GLU A 260 6.93 -8.88 30.89
C GLU A 260 5.84 -7.79 30.97
N ILE A 261 6.03 -6.68 30.23
CA ILE A 261 5.08 -5.56 30.18
C ILE A 261 4.24 -5.65 28.89
N ASP A 262 2.91 -5.55 29.02
CA ASP A 262 1.95 -5.61 27.91
C ASP A 262 0.63 -4.90 28.30
N THR A 263 -0.06 -4.25 27.35
CA THR A 263 -1.38 -3.65 27.59
C THR A 263 -2.45 -4.66 28.02
N ARG A 264 -2.33 -5.93 27.62
CA ARG A 264 -3.17 -7.04 28.12
C ARG A 264 -3.07 -7.21 29.63
N PHE A 265 -1.89 -7.03 30.23
CA PHE A 265 -1.70 -7.11 31.68
C PHE A 265 -2.27 -5.88 32.39
N SER A 266 -2.20 -4.71 31.74
CA SER A 266 -2.85 -3.49 32.23
C SER A 266 -4.38 -3.67 32.26
N PHE A 267 -4.97 -4.26 31.21
CA PHE A 267 -6.36 -4.70 31.24
C PHE A 267 -6.64 -5.73 32.35
N CYS A 268 -5.80 -6.76 32.50
CA CYS A 268 -6.01 -7.79 33.52
C CYS A 268 -5.99 -7.21 34.94
N ALA A 269 -5.04 -6.32 35.24
CA ALA A 269 -4.92 -5.65 36.53
C ALA A 269 -6.15 -4.76 36.83
N VAL A 270 -6.49 -3.86 35.91
CA VAL A 270 -7.62 -2.93 36.07
C VAL A 270 -8.94 -3.67 36.14
N ALA A 271 -9.18 -4.68 35.29
CA ALA A 271 -10.39 -5.49 35.34
C ALA A 271 -10.51 -6.31 36.64
N THR A 272 -9.40 -6.86 37.15
CA THR A 272 -9.38 -7.58 38.43
C THR A 272 -9.78 -6.65 39.58
N LEU A 273 -9.15 -5.48 39.67
CA LEU A 273 -9.46 -4.50 40.72
C LEU A 273 -10.85 -3.88 40.57
N ALA A 274 -11.35 -3.70 39.34
CA ALA A 274 -12.72 -3.24 39.09
C ALA A 274 -13.77 -4.25 39.58
N LEU A 275 -13.60 -5.54 39.27
CA LEU A 275 -14.49 -6.62 39.75
C LEU A 275 -14.47 -6.76 41.28
N LEU A 276 -13.34 -6.47 41.92
CA LEU A 276 -13.19 -6.47 43.37
C LEU A 276 -13.63 -5.15 44.05
N GLY A 277 -13.95 -4.11 43.28
CA GLY A 277 -14.28 -2.78 43.81
C GLY A 277 -13.11 -2.07 44.50
N LYS A 278 -11.88 -2.28 44.00
CA LYS A 278 -10.60 -1.86 44.62
C LYS A 278 -9.63 -1.12 43.69
N LEU A 279 -10.17 -0.31 42.78
CA LEU A 279 -9.37 0.52 41.85
C LEU A 279 -8.55 1.61 42.56
N ASP A 280 -8.91 1.97 43.78
CA ASP A 280 -8.21 2.92 44.66
C ASP A 280 -6.82 2.44 45.12
N ALA A 281 -6.48 1.16 44.92
CA ALA A 281 -5.18 0.59 45.29
C ALA A 281 -4.03 0.91 44.31
N ILE A 282 -4.32 1.34 43.08
CA ILE A 282 -3.31 1.60 42.03
C ILE A 282 -3.30 3.07 41.62
N ASN A 283 -2.20 3.51 40.98
CA ASN A 283 -2.17 4.82 40.34
C ASN A 283 -2.94 4.75 39.00
N VAL A 284 -4.23 5.12 39.06
CA VAL A 284 -5.15 5.08 37.90
C VAL A 284 -4.75 6.12 36.84
N GLU A 285 -4.31 7.32 37.23
CA GLU A 285 -3.91 8.38 36.29
C GLU A 285 -2.75 7.93 35.41
N LYS A 286 -1.69 7.37 36.00
CA LYS A 286 -0.56 6.81 35.23
C LYS A 286 -0.95 5.61 34.37
N ALA A 287 -1.86 4.75 34.84
CA ALA A 287 -2.35 3.64 34.02
C ALA A 287 -3.12 4.14 32.78
N ILE A 288 -3.88 5.25 32.92
CA ILE A 288 -4.54 5.93 31.80
C ILE A 288 -3.50 6.56 30.86
N GLU A 289 -2.49 7.27 31.37
CA GLU A 289 -1.40 7.83 30.56
C GLU A 289 -0.67 6.74 29.77
N PHE A 290 -0.36 5.60 30.40
CA PHE A 290 0.25 4.46 29.73
C PHE A 290 -0.64 3.91 28.60
N VAL A 291 -1.91 3.61 28.88
CA VAL A 291 -2.85 3.08 27.87
C VAL A 291 -3.05 4.08 26.72
N LEU A 292 -3.17 5.38 26.99
CA LEU A 292 -3.26 6.42 25.95
C LEU A 292 -1.97 6.52 25.13
N SER A 293 -0.79 6.35 25.74
CA SER A 293 0.48 6.33 25.00
C SER A 293 0.68 5.08 24.12
N CYS A 294 -0.13 4.03 24.35
CA CYS A 294 -0.25 2.87 23.47
C CYS A 294 -1.30 3.06 22.35
N MET A 295 -2.01 4.19 22.29
CA MET A 295 -2.96 4.47 21.21
C MET A 295 -2.23 4.85 19.92
N ASN A 296 -2.52 4.14 18.84
CA ASN A 296 -1.95 4.35 17.52
C ASN A 296 -2.69 5.46 16.75
N PHE A 297 -2.08 5.96 15.67
CA PHE A 297 -2.68 6.99 14.81
C PHE A 297 -3.99 6.54 14.11
N ASP A 298 -4.23 5.23 14.00
CA ASP A 298 -5.43 4.63 13.39
C ASP A 298 -6.55 4.36 14.41
N GLY A 299 -6.39 4.79 15.66
CA GLY A 299 -7.32 4.54 16.77
C GLY A 299 -7.21 3.15 17.38
N GLY A 300 -6.32 2.28 16.91
CA GLY A 300 -5.97 1.02 17.55
C GLY A 300 -5.13 1.21 18.82
N PHE A 301 -4.92 0.13 19.58
CA PHE A 301 -4.01 0.12 20.74
C PHE A 301 -2.94 -0.95 20.56
N GLY A 302 -1.67 -0.55 20.64
CA GLY A 302 -0.52 -1.44 20.62
C GLY A 302 -0.26 -2.14 21.97
N CYS A 303 0.66 -3.11 21.98
CA CYS A 303 1.05 -3.81 23.21
C CYS A 303 1.90 -2.95 24.16
N ARG A 304 2.57 -1.90 23.63
CA ARG A 304 3.45 -0.96 24.35
C ARG A 304 3.43 0.44 23.70
N PRO A 305 3.87 1.50 24.39
CA PRO A 305 3.86 2.86 23.85
C PRO A 305 4.73 2.97 22.59
N GLY A 306 4.22 3.63 21.55
CA GLY A 306 4.92 3.81 20.27
C GLY A 306 5.10 2.54 19.42
N SER A 307 4.23 1.53 19.59
CA SER A 307 4.27 0.26 18.82
C SER A 307 3.73 0.41 17.39
N GLU A 308 4.56 0.95 16.48
CA GLU A 308 4.28 0.99 15.03
C GLU A 308 5.42 0.33 14.24
N SER A 309 5.16 -0.81 13.57
CA SER A 309 6.12 -1.47 12.66
C SER A 309 5.44 -2.61 11.88
N HIS A 310 6.07 -3.12 10.82
CA HIS A 310 5.29 -3.70 9.70
C HIS A 310 6.16 -4.50 8.62
N ALA A 311 5.83 -5.69 8.00
CA ALA A 311 6.33 -6.09 6.62
C ALA A 311 5.43 -6.95 5.62
N GLY A 312 5.07 -6.39 4.44
CA GLY A 312 3.73 -6.53 3.81
C GLY A 312 3.26 -7.80 3.04
N GLN A 313 1.93 -7.97 2.94
CA GLN A 313 1.25 -9.04 2.16
C GLN A 313 -0.24 -8.74 1.87
N PHE A 314 -0.72 -9.00 0.64
CA PHE A 314 -2.15 -8.93 0.27
C PHE A 314 -2.64 -10.15 -0.54
N ALA A 315 -3.96 -10.40 -0.53
CA ALA A 315 -4.61 -11.40 -1.36
C ALA A 315 -5.22 -10.77 -2.62
N ASP A 316 -5.13 -11.49 -3.74
CA ASP A 316 -5.59 -11.07 -5.07
C ASP A 316 -6.49 -12.13 -5.71
N ASN A 317 -7.24 -11.75 -6.73
CA ASN A 317 -8.13 -12.63 -7.48
C ASN A 317 -7.38 -13.37 -8.61
N THR A 318 -8.09 -14.24 -9.36
CA THR A 318 -7.50 -15.03 -10.45
C THR A 318 -7.08 -14.20 -11.68
N THR A 319 -7.36 -12.89 -11.71
CA THR A 319 -6.89 -11.95 -12.74
C THR A 319 -5.64 -11.15 -12.31
N TYR A 320 -5.19 -11.28 -11.05
CA TYR A 320 -4.01 -10.61 -10.50
C TYR A 320 -4.06 -9.07 -10.59
N ALA A 321 -5.27 -8.50 -10.49
CA ALA A 321 -5.49 -7.09 -10.75
C ALA A 321 -4.81 -6.18 -9.72
N LYS A 322 -4.77 -6.58 -8.44
CA LYS A 322 -4.07 -5.81 -7.39
C LYS A 322 -2.56 -5.85 -7.58
N VAL A 323 -2.00 -7.01 -7.98
CA VAL A 323 -0.56 -7.15 -8.28
C VAL A 323 -0.16 -6.27 -9.47
N ILE A 324 -0.89 -6.31 -10.59
CA ILE A 324 -0.58 -5.46 -11.76
C ILE A 324 -0.68 -3.96 -11.40
N THR A 325 -1.67 -3.58 -10.59
CA THR A 325 -1.85 -2.20 -10.11
C THR A 325 -0.67 -1.77 -9.23
N LYS A 326 -0.32 -2.55 -8.18
CA LYS A 326 0.85 -2.29 -7.33
C LYS A 326 2.17 -2.25 -8.10
N LEU A 327 2.35 -3.09 -9.12
CA LEU A 327 3.54 -3.04 -9.98
C LEU A 327 3.61 -1.76 -10.82
N LYS A 328 2.48 -1.19 -11.27
CA LYS A 328 2.49 0.12 -11.96
C LYS A 328 2.74 1.29 -11.00
N ILE A 329 2.20 1.21 -9.79
CA ILE A 329 2.47 2.18 -8.72
C ILE A 329 3.96 2.23 -8.38
N LEU A 330 4.54 1.07 -8.05
CA LEU A 330 5.96 0.93 -7.70
C LEU A 330 6.90 1.16 -8.89
N SER A 331 6.44 0.91 -10.12
CA SER A 331 7.22 1.06 -11.37
C SER A 331 8.63 0.44 -11.27
N PRO A 332 8.76 -0.86 -10.90
CA PRO A 332 10.06 -1.46 -10.60
C PRO A 332 10.95 -1.52 -11.85
N LEU A 333 12.23 -1.19 -11.69
CA LEU A 333 13.26 -1.33 -12.74
C LEU A 333 13.49 -2.80 -13.11
N GLU A 334 13.29 -3.70 -12.15
CA GLU A 334 13.61 -5.12 -12.25
C GLU A 334 12.68 -5.93 -11.35
N ILE A 335 12.18 -7.06 -11.84
CA ILE A 335 11.32 -7.99 -11.11
C ILE A 335 12.07 -9.29 -10.86
N ILE A 336 12.13 -9.68 -9.59
CA ILE A 336 12.79 -10.90 -9.12
C ILE A 336 11.76 -12.03 -9.04
N MET A 337 12.05 -13.17 -9.69
CA MET A 337 11.18 -14.35 -9.62
C MET A 337 11.97 -15.64 -9.39
N SER A 338 11.30 -16.65 -8.83
CA SER A 338 11.86 -18.01 -8.78
C SER A 338 12.11 -18.53 -10.19
N ASN A 339 13.28 -19.14 -10.42
CA ASN A 339 13.62 -19.79 -11.67
C ASN A 339 12.58 -20.82 -12.15
N THR A 340 11.81 -21.41 -11.24
CA THR A 340 10.70 -22.33 -11.56
C THR A 340 9.48 -21.66 -12.21
N ALA A 341 9.31 -20.34 -12.08
CA ALA A 341 8.15 -19.63 -12.61
C ALA A 341 8.34 -19.14 -14.05
N CYS A 342 9.59 -19.05 -14.50
CA CYS A 342 10.01 -18.53 -15.81
C CYS A 342 10.49 -19.65 -16.77
N VAL A 343 10.13 -20.91 -16.51
CA VAL A 343 10.58 -22.05 -17.34
C VAL A 343 9.87 -22.03 -18.70
N VAL A 344 10.67 -22.00 -19.78
CA VAL A 344 10.17 -22.01 -21.15
C VAL A 344 9.29 -23.25 -21.39
N GLY A 345 8.02 -23.03 -21.73
CA GLY A 345 7.01 -24.07 -21.96
C GLY A 345 6.08 -24.36 -20.76
N ASN A 346 6.34 -23.82 -19.57
CA ASN A 346 5.44 -23.95 -18.41
C ASN A 346 5.49 -22.69 -17.52
N SER A 347 5.44 -21.52 -18.15
CA SER A 347 5.44 -20.21 -17.48
C SER A 347 4.14 -19.99 -16.71
N THR A 348 4.23 -19.41 -15.51
CA THR A 348 3.02 -19.12 -14.71
C THR A 348 2.15 -18.06 -15.38
N LYS A 349 0.82 -18.13 -15.19
CA LYS A 349 -0.14 -17.12 -15.67
C LYS A 349 0.25 -15.69 -15.23
N LEU A 350 0.80 -15.56 -14.02
CA LEU A 350 1.31 -14.30 -13.50
C LEU A 350 2.52 -13.79 -14.29
N PHE A 351 3.51 -14.64 -14.61
CA PHE A 351 4.65 -14.24 -15.43
C PHE A 351 4.20 -13.76 -16.81
N THR A 352 3.26 -14.46 -17.45
CA THR A 352 2.69 -14.05 -18.75
C THR A 352 1.99 -12.69 -18.63
N LEU A 353 1.10 -12.51 -17.65
CA LEU A 353 0.38 -11.24 -17.43
C LEU A 353 1.31 -10.05 -17.16
N ILE A 354 2.38 -10.24 -16.38
CA ILE A 354 3.36 -9.16 -16.14
C ILE A 354 4.15 -8.89 -17.43
N THR A 355 4.59 -9.92 -18.15
CA THR A 355 5.34 -9.74 -19.42
C THR A 355 4.50 -9.01 -20.48
N GLU A 356 3.20 -9.30 -20.56
CA GLU A 356 2.25 -8.59 -21.43
C GLU A 356 2.04 -7.13 -21.01
N ASN A 357 1.93 -6.84 -19.71
CA ASN A 357 1.67 -5.49 -19.19
C ASN A 357 2.93 -4.60 -19.08
N PHE A 358 4.13 -5.17 -19.06
CA PHE A 358 5.38 -4.47 -18.72
C PHE A 358 6.53 -4.86 -19.67
N LYS A 359 6.43 -4.46 -20.95
CA LYS A 359 7.43 -4.76 -22.00
C LYS A 359 8.88 -4.31 -21.67
N ASN A 360 9.06 -3.35 -20.78
CA ASN A 360 10.36 -2.70 -20.49
C ASN A 360 11.00 -3.11 -19.14
N VAL A 361 10.41 -4.03 -18.39
CA VAL A 361 10.92 -4.43 -17.06
C VAL A 361 11.80 -5.67 -17.18
N ASN A 362 13.02 -5.60 -16.62
CA ASN A 362 13.93 -6.75 -16.62
C ASN A 362 13.45 -7.81 -15.61
N PHE A 363 13.47 -9.07 -16.02
CA PHE A 363 13.21 -10.21 -15.13
C PHE A 363 14.50 -10.91 -14.75
N THR A 364 14.84 -10.93 -13.47
CA THR A 364 15.97 -11.72 -12.97
C THR A 364 15.50 -12.92 -12.17
N THR A 365 16.02 -14.10 -12.56
CA THR A 365 15.64 -15.37 -11.94
C THR A 365 16.59 -15.73 -10.81
N ILE A 366 16.01 -16.12 -9.67
CA ILE A 366 16.75 -16.59 -8.50
C ILE A 366 16.40 -18.06 -8.25
N GLN A 367 17.39 -18.84 -7.83
CA GLN A 367 17.20 -20.24 -7.49
C GLN A 367 16.20 -20.36 -6.32
N ARG A 368 15.15 -21.19 -6.48
CA ARG A 368 14.10 -21.40 -5.47
C ARG A 368 14.62 -21.63 -4.03
N LYS A 369 15.81 -22.22 -3.86
CA LYS A 369 16.47 -22.45 -2.55
C LYS A 369 16.71 -21.18 -1.72
N TYR A 370 16.71 -19.99 -2.33
CA TYR A 370 16.88 -18.71 -1.64
C TYR A 370 15.55 -18.05 -1.23
N PHE A 371 14.41 -18.58 -1.69
CA PHE A 371 13.09 -18.23 -1.18
C PHE A 371 12.82 -19.08 0.06
N ASN A 372 13.32 -18.63 1.22
CA ASN A 372 13.27 -19.37 2.48
C ASN A 372 12.81 -18.44 3.61
N GLU A 373 11.79 -18.85 4.36
CA GLU A 373 11.16 -18.05 5.40
C GLU A 373 12.07 -17.80 6.62
N THR A 374 12.79 -18.84 7.09
CA THR A 374 13.66 -18.76 8.26
C THR A 374 14.76 -17.73 8.05
N LYS A 375 15.40 -17.75 6.88
CA LYS A 375 16.40 -16.75 6.49
C LYS A 375 15.80 -15.37 6.28
N GLY A 376 14.55 -15.29 5.83
CA GLY A 376 13.82 -14.03 5.75
C GLY A 376 13.66 -13.40 7.13
N LEU A 377 13.27 -14.20 8.12
CA LEU A 377 13.12 -13.77 9.51
C LEU A 377 14.49 -13.38 10.12
N GLU A 378 15.51 -14.24 10.00
CA GLU A 378 16.89 -13.96 10.45
C GLU A 378 17.41 -12.60 9.90
N TYR A 379 17.19 -12.31 8.62
CA TYR A 379 17.60 -11.04 8.04
C TYR A 379 16.80 -9.85 8.56
N ILE A 380 15.50 -9.99 8.82
CA ILE A 380 14.69 -8.91 9.42
C ILE A 380 15.19 -8.66 10.86
N GLU A 381 15.41 -9.70 11.67
CA GLU A 381 15.96 -9.58 13.03
C GLU A 381 17.34 -8.90 13.06
N GLN A 382 18.19 -9.17 12.07
CA GLN A 382 19.54 -8.59 11.98
C GLN A 382 19.53 -7.13 11.48
N LEU A 383 18.66 -6.79 10.52
CA LEU A 383 18.71 -5.52 9.78
C LEU A 383 17.70 -4.49 10.26
N CYS A 384 16.59 -4.89 10.90
CA CYS A 384 15.56 -3.97 11.34
C CYS A 384 16.04 -3.08 12.51
N ILE A 385 15.71 -1.80 12.43
CA ILE A 385 15.89 -0.84 13.52
C ILE A 385 15.06 -1.28 14.74
N ALA A 386 15.61 -1.10 15.95
CA ALA A 386 14.95 -1.55 17.19
C ALA A 386 13.55 -0.93 17.44
N GLU A 387 13.35 0.35 17.08
CA GLU A 387 12.02 1.00 17.10
C GLU A 387 11.01 0.30 16.17
N PHE A 388 11.48 -0.36 15.11
CA PHE A 388 10.67 -1.05 14.12
C PHE A 388 10.63 -2.58 14.30
N ASN A 389 10.92 -3.11 15.50
CA ASN A 389 10.97 -4.57 15.71
C ASN A 389 9.60 -5.27 15.78
N THR A 390 8.47 -4.56 15.91
CA THR A 390 7.15 -5.23 16.04
C THR A 390 6.72 -5.96 14.76
N VAL A 391 7.37 -5.62 13.62
CA VAL A 391 7.32 -6.33 12.33
C VAL A 391 7.34 -7.84 12.54
N LEU A 392 8.26 -8.32 13.38
CA LEU A 392 8.59 -9.72 13.56
C LEU A 392 7.36 -10.54 13.94
N MET A 393 6.52 -10.02 14.84
CA MET A 393 5.30 -10.70 15.28
C MET A 393 4.25 -10.80 14.17
N GLU A 394 4.14 -9.77 13.31
CA GLU A 394 3.20 -9.77 12.20
C GLU A 394 3.65 -10.71 11.07
N VAL A 395 4.95 -10.71 10.74
CA VAL A 395 5.53 -11.45 9.60
C VAL A 395 5.84 -12.90 9.89
N GLN A 396 5.98 -13.31 11.16
CA GLN A 396 6.27 -14.70 11.55
C GLN A 396 5.26 -15.71 10.95
N SER A 397 4.01 -15.29 10.76
CA SER A 397 2.95 -16.11 10.13
C SER A 397 2.90 -16.02 8.59
N LYS A 398 3.82 -15.29 7.95
CA LYS A 398 3.71 -14.81 6.55
C LYS A 398 4.78 -15.41 5.65
N TYR A 399 4.76 -16.74 5.49
CA TYR A 399 5.68 -17.55 4.66
C TYR A 399 6.14 -16.83 3.37
N TYR A 400 5.20 -16.37 2.55
CA TYR A 400 5.50 -15.83 1.21
C TYR A 400 6.22 -14.46 1.27
N CYS A 401 5.91 -13.62 2.25
CA CYS A 401 6.60 -12.34 2.45
C CYS A 401 8.05 -12.60 2.87
N LEU A 402 8.26 -13.40 3.92
CA LEU A 402 9.59 -13.76 4.41
C LEU A 402 10.47 -14.40 3.31
N ALA A 403 9.89 -15.33 2.55
CA ALA A 403 10.59 -15.99 1.45
C ALA A 403 10.97 -15.02 0.31
N ALA A 404 10.12 -14.03 0.00
CA ALA A 404 10.43 -12.99 -0.99
C ALA A 404 11.52 -12.02 -0.50
N VAL A 405 11.46 -11.60 0.78
CA VAL A 405 12.48 -10.76 1.43
C VAL A 405 13.85 -11.46 1.43
N ALA A 406 13.90 -12.75 1.78
CA ALA A 406 15.13 -13.54 1.75
C ALA A 406 15.77 -13.58 0.35
N ALA A 407 14.97 -13.75 -0.70
CA ALA A 407 15.44 -13.76 -2.08
C ALA A 407 15.91 -12.36 -2.55
N LEU A 408 15.19 -11.29 -2.17
CA LEU A 408 15.55 -9.90 -2.49
C LEU A 408 16.86 -9.47 -1.81
N LEU A 409 17.03 -9.76 -0.53
CA LEU A 409 18.28 -9.44 0.17
C LEU A 409 19.45 -10.23 -0.41
N LYS A 410 19.23 -11.51 -0.76
CA LYS A 410 20.27 -12.33 -1.41
C LYS A 410 20.59 -11.89 -2.84
N TYR A 411 19.63 -11.26 -3.54
CA TYR A 411 19.87 -10.59 -4.82
C TYR A 411 20.82 -9.40 -4.67
N VAL A 412 20.50 -8.47 -3.76
CA VAL A 412 21.34 -7.29 -3.46
C VAL A 412 22.75 -7.73 -3.05
N GLU A 413 22.85 -8.76 -2.21
CA GLU A 413 24.10 -9.27 -1.67
C GLU A 413 25.06 -9.87 -2.73
N PHE A 414 24.52 -10.44 -3.81
CA PHE A 414 25.31 -11.09 -4.87
C PHE A 414 25.45 -10.23 -6.14
N ILE A 415 24.39 -9.57 -6.59
CA ILE A 415 24.37 -8.85 -7.87
C ILE A 415 24.76 -7.38 -7.69
N GLN A 416 24.33 -6.74 -6.60
CA GLN A 416 24.74 -5.36 -6.25
C GLN A 416 25.99 -5.32 -5.37
N ASN A 417 26.56 -6.48 -5.02
CA ASN A 417 27.80 -6.64 -4.24
C ASN A 417 27.84 -5.80 -2.94
N SER A 418 26.68 -5.62 -2.31
CA SER A 418 26.46 -4.71 -1.17
C SER A 418 25.61 -5.38 -0.10
N VAL A 419 25.81 -5.01 1.15
CA VAL A 419 25.07 -5.51 2.32
C VAL A 419 24.53 -4.31 3.10
N TYR A 420 23.40 -4.42 3.76
CA TYR A 420 22.89 -3.34 4.60
C TYR A 420 23.52 -3.39 6.00
N ALA A 421 23.71 -2.22 6.63
CA ALA A 421 24.21 -2.17 8.01
C ALA A 421 23.23 -2.85 8.98
N PRO A 422 23.70 -3.53 10.04
CA PRO A 422 22.81 -4.08 11.07
C PRO A 422 21.96 -2.98 11.73
N LYS A 423 20.73 -3.32 12.12
CA LYS A 423 19.78 -2.42 12.81
C LYS A 423 19.57 -1.03 12.18
N SER A 424 19.59 -0.95 10.85
CA SER A 424 19.58 0.32 10.11
C SER A 424 18.47 0.46 9.08
N LEU A 425 17.76 -0.62 8.73
CA LEU A 425 16.63 -0.57 7.80
C LEU A 425 15.31 -0.30 8.54
N LYS A 426 14.54 0.64 8.00
CA LYS A 426 13.08 0.73 8.22
C LYS A 426 12.41 -0.33 7.34
N ILE A 427 11.72 -1.29 7.95
CA ILE A 427 11.01 -2.39 7.27
C ILE A 427 9.49 -2.14 7.44
N CYS A 428 8.67 -2.27 6.37
CA CYS A 428 7.24 -1.83 6.36
C CYS A 428 6.18 -2.78 5.70
N PHE A 429 4.96 -2.94 6.31
CA PHE A 429 3.77 -3.77 6.01
C PHE A 429 2.73 -2.84 5.44
N GLN A 430 2.37 -3.10 4.20
CA GLN A 430 1.06 -2.76 3.73
C GLN A 430 0.26 -4.06 3.71
N GLY A 431 -0.84 -4.06 4.46
CA GLY A 431 -1.92 -5.01 4.27
C GLY A 431 -2.75 -4.60 3.05
N SER A 432 -4.03 -4.95 3.04
CA SER A 432 -4.95 -4.29 2.11
C SER A 432 -5.20 -2.87 2.64
N GLU A 433 -4.70 -1.87 1.95
CA GLU A 433 -4.80 -0.47 2.36
C GLU A 433 -6.24 0.05 2.41
N GLN A 434 -6.46 1.05 3.26
CA GLN A 434 -7.61 1.97 3.17
C GLN A 434 -7.36 3.03 2.08
N THR A 435 -6.99 2.59 0.88
CA THR A 435 -6.79 3.44 -0.30
C THR A 435 -7.75 3.04 -1.40
N ALA A 436 -8.20 4.02 -2.18
CA ALA A 436 -9.12 3.80 -3.28
C ALA A 436 -8.41 3.04 -4.40
N MET A 437 -9.00 1.93 -4.86
CA MET A 437 -8.44 1.20 -5.99
C MET A 437 -8.71 1.96 -7.28
N ILE A 438 -7.64 2.41 -7.92
CA ILE A 438 -7.65 2.86 -9.33
C ILE A 438 -6.96 1.79 -10.14
N ASP A 439 -7.69 1.15 -11.06
CA ASP A 439 -7.09 0.17 -11.96
C ASP A 439 -6.14 0.81 -12.98
N SER A 440 -5.25 0.01 -13.56
CA SER A 440 -4.26 0.51 -14.53
C SER A 440 -4.86 1.19 -15.75
N SER A 441 -5.91 0.63 -16.33
CA SER A 441 -6.56 1.18 -17.52
C SER A 441 -7.12 2.55 -17.16
N SER A 442 -7.75 2.67 -15.99
CA SER A 442 -8.25 3.94 -15.48
C SER A 442 -7.17 4.99 -15.24
N ALA A 443 -6.05 4.60 -14.62
CA ALA A 443 -4.94 5.53 -14.40
C ALA A 443 -4.33 6.09 -15.71
N GLN A 444 -4.35 5.31 -16.80
CA GLN A 444 -3.94 5.72 -18.13
C GLN A 444 -5.02 6.56 -18.83
N ASN A 445 -6.27 6.11 -18.82
CA ASN A 445 -7.43 6.80 -19.41
C ASN A 445 -7.63 8.20 -18.82
N LEU A 446 -7.41 8.37 -17.52
CA LEU A 446 -7.48 9.64 -16.79
C LEU A 446 -6.21 10.51 -16.91
N GLU A 447 -5.15 10.02 -17.55
CA GLU A 447 -3.87 10.73 -17.71
C GLU A 447 -3.29 11.20 -16.36
N LEU A 448 -3.35 10.34 -15.34
CA LEU A 448 -2.92 10.71 -13.98
C LEU A 448 -1.43 11.03 -13.92
N LEU A 449 -0.62 10.25 -14.64
CA LEU A 449 0.85 10.31 -14.59
C LEU A 449 1.54 10.43 -15.96
N ILE A 450 0.95 9.83 -16.99
CA ILE A 450 1.49 9.79 -18.36
C ILE A 450 0.37 10.29 -19.28
N ASN A 451 0.72 11.20 -20.20
CA ASN A 451 -0.19 11.67 -21.24
C ASN A 451 -0.21 10.65 -22.40
N ASN A 452 -1.39 10.35 -22.94
CA ASN A 452 -1.54 9.27 -23.93
C ASN A 452 -1.08 9.67 -25.34
N GLN A 453 -0.97 10.97 -25.65
CA GLN A 453 -0.49 11.47 -26.96
C GLN A 453 1.02 11.70 -26.99
N ASP A 454 1.59 12.31 -25.94
CA ASP A 454 3.04 12.47 -25.79
C ASP A 454 3.48 12.25 -24.35
N SER A 455 4.11 11.10 -24.12
CA SER A 455 4.74 10.70 -22.85
C SER A 455 5.73 11.70 -22.24
N ARG A 456 6.25 12.67 -23.02
CA ARG A 456 7.17 13.71 -22.54
C ARG A 456 6.47 14.97 -22.03
N ASN A 457 5.18 15.11 -22.29
CA ASN A 457 4.47 16.34 -21.98
C ASN A 457 3.85 16.29 -20.58
N ASN A 458 4.02 17.36 -19.80
CA ASN A 458 3.57 17.44 -18.41
C ASN A 458 2.06 17.75 -18.28
N HIS A 459 1.27 17.46 -19.31
CA HIS A 459 -0.18 17.63 -19.33
C HIS A 459 -0.87 16.38 -18.76
N THR A 460 -0.73 16.21 -17.44
CA THR A 460 -1.24 15.11 -16.62
C THR A 460 -1.72 15.64 -15.27
N LEU A 461 -2.54 14.90 -14.52
CA LEU A 461 -2.97 15.36 -13.18
C LEU A 461 -1.76 15.64 -12.27
N PHE A 462 -0.75 14.77 -12.34
CA PHE A 462 0.53 14.98 -11.68
C PHE A 462 1.21 16.28 -12.09
N GLY A 463 1.28 16.61 -13.39
CA GLY A 463 1.87 17.86 -13.86
C GLY A 463 1.06 19.13 -13.54
N VAL A 464 -0.25 19.01 -13.27
CA VAL A 464 -1.09 20.09 -12.74
C VAL A 464 -0.74 20.38 -11.28
N LEU A 465 -0.59 19.33 -10.46
CA LEU A 465 -0.40 19.44 -9.01
C LEU A 465 1.06 19.54 -8.56
N ASN A 466 2.03 19.13 -9.39
CA ASN A 466 3.44 19.02 -8.99
C ASN A 466 4.21 20.34 -9.12
N TYR A 467 4.29 21.04 -7.99
CA TYR A 467 5.16 22.17 -7.71
C TYR A 467 6.21 21.85 -6.62
N THR A 468 6.32 20.57 -6.23
CA THR A 468 7.23 20.06 -5.19
C THR A 468 8.68 20.45 -5.48
N LYS A 469 9.46 20.76 -4.43
CA LYS A 469 10.86 21.18 -4.57
C LYS A 469 11.84 20.01 -4.38
N THR A 470 11.41 18.94 -3.73
CA THR A 470 12.22 17.75 -3.44
C THR A 470 11.76 16.54 -4.27
N PRO A 471 12.67 15.62 -4.64
CA PRO A 471 12.28 14.36 -5.26
C PRO A 471 11.40 13.47 -4.36
N GLY A 472 11.56 13.56 -3.03
CA GLY A 472 10.73 12.84 -2.06
C GLY A 472 9.27 13.27 -2.08
N GLY A 473 9.01 14.59 -2.04
CA GLY A 473 7.66 15.15 -2.21
C GLY A 473 7.04 14.77 -3.56
N SER A 474 7.82 14.81 -4.64
CA SER A 474 7.38 14.38 -5.98
C SER A 474 6.98 12.90 -6.02
N ARG A 475 7.75 12.01 -5.35
CA ARG A 475 7.39 10.58 -5.20
C ARG A 475 6.15 10.39 -4.32
N ARG A 476 6.02 11.13 -3.22
CA ARG A 476 4.88 11.08 -2.31
C ARG A 476 3.59 11.47 -3.04
N LEU A 477 3.62 12.56 -3.81
CA LEU A 477 2.52 13.03 -4.65
C LEU A 477 2.11 11.96 -5.69
N ARG A 478 3.09 11.35 -6.37
CA ARG A 478 2.83 10.26 -7.35
C ARG A 478 2.10 9.08 -6.72
N SER A 479 2.53 8.60 -5.55
CA SER A 479 1.85 7.50 -4.85
C SER A 479 0.43 7.91 -4.44
N ASN A 480 0.25 9.07 -3.81
CA ASN A 480 -1.08 9.50 -3.35
C ASN A 480 -2.08 9.68 -4.49
N ILE A 481 -1.65 10.15 -5.68
CA ILE A 481 -2.53 10.25 -6.87
C ILE A 481 -3.02 8.88 -7.36
N LEU A 482 -2.20 7.82 -7.22
CA LEU A 482 -2.58 6.46 -7.60
C LEU A 482 -3.30 5.69 -6.49
N GLU A 483 -3.08 6.09 -5.24
CA GLU A 483 -3.62 5.48 -4.02
C GLU A 483 -4.30 6.57 -3.15
N PRO A 484 -5.43 7.17 -3.60
CA PRO A 484 -6.15 8.17 -2.80
C PRO A 484 -6.65 7.56 -1.50
N LEU A 485 -6.80 8.36 -0.44
CA LEU A 485 -7.22 7.84 0.87
C LEU A 485 -8.72 7.53 0.89
N VAL A 486 -9.11 6.54 1.72
CA VAL A 486 -10.51 6.26 2.07
C VAL A 486 -10.86 6.85 3.44
N ASP A 487 -9.88 7.03 4.34
CA ASP A 487 -10.09 7.64 5.66
C ASP A 487 -10.33 9.17 5.57
N VAL A 488 -11.50 9.59 6.02
CA VAL A 488 -11.96 10.99 6.02
C VAL A 488 -11.19 11.84 7.03
N GLU A 489 -10.75 11.28 8.16
CA GLU A 489 -10.05 12.05 9.19
C GLU A 489 -8.66 12.46 8.70
N THR A 490 -7.89 11.53 8.13
CA THR A 490 -6.60 11.82 7.51
C THR A 490 -6.72 12.80 6.32
N ILE A 491 -7.76 12.68 5.49
CA ILE A 491 -7.99 13.66 4.41
C ILE A 491 -8.27 15.05 5.00
N SER A 492 -9.12 15.13 6.02
CA SER A 492 -9.49 16.40 6.67
C SER A 492 -8.27 17.08 7.30
N MET A 493 -7.41 16.32 8.00
CA MET A 493 -6.15 16.83 8.54
C MET A 493 -5.22 17.42 7.47
N ARG A 494 -5.20 16.86 6.24
CA ARG A 494 -4.44 17.43 5.11
C ARG A 494 -5.07 18.73 4.60
N LEU A 495 -6.40 18.75 4.46
CA LEU A 495 -7.13 19.93 3.99
C LEU A 495 -7.02 21.11 4.96
N ASP A 496 -6.97 20.84 6.26
CA ASP A 496 -6.71 21.85 7.30
C ASP A 496 -5.30 22.44 7.17
N CYS A 497 -4.28 21.61 6.93
CA CYS A 497 -2.92 22.10 6.67
C CYS A 497 -2.83 22.94 5.39
N VAL A 498 -3.48 22.51 4.30
CA VAL A 498 -3.53 23.30 3.05
C VAL A 498 -4.25 24.63 3.30
N GLN A 499 -5.30 24.66 4.13
CA GLN A 499 -5.97 25.90 4.52
C GLN A 499 -5.06 26.83 5.32
N GLU A 500 -4.34 26.33 6.33
CA GLU A 500 -3.39 27.11 7.13
C GLU A 500 -2.28 27.71 6.23
N LEU A 501 -1.73 26.91 5.31
CA LEU A 501 -0.73 27.35 4.33
C LEU A 501 -1.24 28.38 3.31
N LEU A 502 -2.56 28.48 3.10
CA LEU A 502 -3.18 29.49 2.24
C LEU A 502 -3.58 30.76 3.00
N GLN A 503 -3.69 30.70 4.32
CA GLN A 503 -4.03 31.83 5.18
C GLN A 503 -2.79 32.56 5.71
N ASP A 504 -1.65 31.86 5.86
CA ASP A 504 -0.38 32.42 6.33
C ASP A 504 0.69 32.43 5.20
N GLU A 505 0.86 33.58 4.56
CA GLU A 505 1.89 33.78 3.53
C GLU A 505 3.32 33.68 4.06
N GLU A 506 3.58 34.07 5.32
CA GLU A 506 4.91 33.98 5.93
C GLU A 506 5.31 32.51 6.15
N LEU A 507 4.37 31.69 6.62
CA LEU A 507 4.52 30.24 6.73
C LEU A 507 4.76 29.61 5.35
N PHE A 508 3.97 29.97 4.34
CA PHE A 508 4.07 29.43 2.98
C PHE A 508 5.44 29.71 2.35
N PHE A 509 5.87 30.98 2.27
CA PHE A 509 7.16 31.35 1.69
C PHE A 509 8.34 30.90 2.56
N GLY A 510 8.17 30.92 3.89
CA GLY A 510 9.13 30.38 4.85
C GLY A 510 9.43 28.91 4.57
N LEU A 511 8.41 28.05 4.55
CA LEU A 511 8.55 26.63 4.25
C LEU A 511 9.12 26.39 2.85
N GLN A 512 8.63 27.12 1.84
CA GLN A 512 9.14 26.99 0.48
C GLN A 512 10.65 27.29 0.39
N SER A 513 11.13 28.32 1.10
CA SER A 513 12.55 28.70 1.10
C SER A 513 13.46 27.66 1.77
N VAL A 514 12.95 26.96 2.80
CA VAL A 514 13.67 25.93 3.54
C VAL A 514 13.64 24.60 2.79
N ILE A 515 12.46 24.14 2.36
CA ILE A 515 12.26 22.87 1.64
C ILE A 515 13.03 22.86 0.31
N ALA A 516 13.11 23.99 -0.41
CA ALA A 516 13.90 24.11 -1.64
C ALA A 516 15.42 23.93 -1.45
N ARG A 517 15.93 23.91 -0.21
CA ARG A 517 17.33 23.64 0.12
C ARG A 517 17.60 22.19 0.52
N PHE A 518 16.57 21.39 0.78
CA PHE A 518 16.72 19.97 1.07
C PHE A 518 17.17 19.19 -0.19
N LEU A 519 18.00 18.18 0.03
CA LEU A 519 18.38 17.19 -0.98
C LEU A 519 17.43 15.98 -0.90
N ASP A 520 17.61 14.98 -1.77
CA ASP A 520 16.85 13.73 -1.68
C ASP A 520 17.28 12.92 -0.44
N THR A 521 16.55 13.10 0.67
CA THR A 521 16.82 12.48 1.97
C THR A 521 16.60 10.97 1.96
N GLU A 522 15.60 10.50 1.22
CA GLU A 522 15.29 9.07 1.01
C GLU A 522 16.44 8.37 0.28
N GLN A 523 16.91 8.96 -0.83
CA GLN A 523 18.06 8.43 -1.58
C GLN A 523 19.33 8.49 -0.74
N LEU A 524 19.55 9.59 -0.01
CA LEU A 524 20.68 9.75 0.89
C LEU A 524 20.70 8.63 1.95
N LEU A 525 19.58 8.35 2.61
CA LEU A 525 19.49 7.28 3.61
C LEU A 525 19.75 5.90 3.01
N SER A 526 19.18 5.60 1.85
CA SER A 526 19.42 4.34 1.14
C SER A 526 20.92 4.10 0.89
N VAL A 527 21.65 5.11 0.39
CA VAL A 527 23.09 4.98 0.11
C VAL A 527 23.95 5.08 1.38
N LEU A 528 23.49 5.75 2.44
CA LEU A 528 24.17 5.75 3.75
C LEU A 528 24.14 4.36 4.38
N VAL A 529 23.02 3.63 4.28
CA VAL A 529 22.81 2.31 4.91
C VAL A 529 23.47 1.15 4.14
N GLN A 530 23.71 1.30 2.83
CA GLN A 530 24.42 0.30 2.02
C GLN A 530 25.93 0.26 2.29
N ILE A 531 26.46 -0.87 2.75
CA ILE A 531 27.89 -1.15 2.91
C ILE A 531 28.37 -1.97 1.70
N PRO A 532 29.34 -1.49 0.90
CA PRO A 532 29.89 -2.26 -0.22
C PRO A 532 30.73 -3.43 0.30
N LYS A 533 30.70 -4.59 -0.37
CA LYS A 533 31.59 -5.73 -0.03
C LYS A 533 33.04 -5.54 -0.48
N GLN A 534 33.30 -4.57 -1.36
CA GLN A 534 34.62 -4.24 -1.86
C GLN A 534 34.86 -2.73 -1.72
N ASP A 535 35.94 -2.37 -1.03
CA ASP A 535 36.36 -0.99 -0.83
C ASP A 535 36.94 -0.39 -2.13
N THR A 536 36.04 0.06 -3.01
CA THR A 536 36.41 0.79 -4.22
C THR A 536 36.54 2.28 -3.94
N VAL A 537 37.46 2.95 -4.64
CA VAL A 537 37.67 4.41 -4.54
C VAL A 537 36.37 5.19 -4.79
N ASN A 538 35.52 4.70 -5.72
CA ASN A 538 34.23 5.31 -6.02
C ASN A 538 33.23 5.21 -4.85
N ALA A 539 33.23 4.08 -4.12
CA ALA A 539 32.39 3.90 -2.95
C ALA A 539 32.87 4.78 -1.77
N ALA A 540 34.19 4.89 -1.58
CA ALA A 540 34.79 5.82 -0.64
C ALA A 540 34.40 7.27 -0.93
N GLU A 541 34.55 7.72 -2.19
CA GLU A 541 34.17 9.07 -2.61
C GLU A 541 32.66 9.34 -2.43
N SER A 542 31.81 8.35 -2.73
CA SER A 542 30.36 8.42 -2.51
C SER A 542 30.01 8.61 -1.04
N LYS A 543 30.56 7.79 -0.14
CA LYS A 543 30.30 7.88 1.31
C LYS A 543 30.71 9.23 1.91
N ILE A 544 31.88 9.76 1.53
CA ILE A 544 32.32 11.11 1.96
C ILE A 544 31.32 12.18 1.48
N THR A 545 30.85 12.07 0.24
CA THR A 545 29.86 12.99 -0.34
C THR A 545 28.52 12.93 0.42
N ASN A 546 28.03 11.73 0.70
CA ASN A 546 26.77 11.52 1.43
C ASN A 546 26.85 12.04 2.87
N LEU A 547 28.00 11.93 3.53
CA LEU A 547 28.19 12.48 4.87
C LEU A 547 28.13 14.02 4.87
N ILE A 548 28.68 14.68 3.84
CA ILE A 548 28.52 16.14 3.65
C ILE A 548 27.04 16.50 3.40
N TYR A 549 26.31 15.68 2.63
CA TYR A 549 24.88 15.88 2.40
C TYR A 549 24.07 15.70 3.70
N LEU A 550 24.42 14.72 4.54
CA LEU A 550 23.80 14.51 5.84
C LEU A 550 24.02 15.71 6.78
N LYS A 551 25.24 16.25 6.84
CA LYS A 551 25.54 17.50 7.57
C LYS A 551 24.64 18.64 7.11
N HIS A 552 24.57 18.89 5.80
CA HIS A 552 23.73 19.94 5.20
C HIS A 552 22.23 19.72 5.49
N THR A 553 21.73 18.49 5.41
CA THR A 553 20.34 18.14 5.75
C THR A 553 20.02 18.42 7.22
N LEU A 554 20.93 18.09 8.14
CA LEU A 554 20.77 18.35 9.58
C LEU A 554 20.82 19.84 9.91
N GLU A 555 21.68 20.63 9.24
CA GLU A 555 21.72 22.09 9.35
C GLU A 555 20.43 22.79 8.87
N LEU A 556 19.53 22.09 8.16
CA LEU A 556 18.21 22.60 7.75
C LEU A 556 17.07 22.24 8.71
N VAL A 557 17.29 21.34 9.69
CA VAL A 557 16.28 20.94 10.67
C VAL A 557 15.88 22.12 11.56
N ASP A 558 16.85 22.88 12.09
CA ASP A 558 16.58 24.05 12.93
C ASP A 558 15.79 25.15 12.20
N PRO A 559 16.17 25.59 10.97
CA PRO A 559 15.33 26.47 10.15
C PRO A 559 13.90 25.95 9.95
N LEU A 560 13.73 24.67 9.61
CA LEU A 560 12.41 24.07 9.39
C LEU A 560 11.56 24.09 10.67
N LYS A 561 12.17 23.76 11.81
CA LYS A 561 11.55 23.81 13.13
C LYS A 561 11.11 25.23 13.51
N ILE A 562 11.94 26.24 13.24
CA ILE A 562 11.62 27.65 13.53
C ILE A 562 10.38 28.08 12.73
N THR A 563 10.30 27.73 11.45
CA THR A 563 9.15 28.05 10.59
C THR A 563 7.86 27.38 11.07
N LEU A 564 7.91 26.12 11.54
CA LEU A 564 6.73 25.38 12.01
C LEU A 564 6.28 25.73 13.45
N LYS A 565 7.01 26.61 14.15
CA LYS A 565 6.82 26.85 15.59
C LYS A 565 5.44 27.39 15.98
N ASN A 566 4.84 28.20 15.11
CA ASN A 566 3.58 28.91 15.40
C ASN A 566 2.35 28.22 14.78
N CYS A 567 2.49 27.05 14.14
CA CYS A 567 1.39 26.36 13.47
C CYS A 567 0.31 25.89 14.44
N SER A 568 -0.94 26.00 14.01
CA SER A 568 -2.15 25.68 14.77
C SER A 568 -2.71 24.30 14.43
N THR A 569 -2.52 23.79 13.21
CA THR A 569 -3.08 22.49 12.81
C THR A 569 -2.43 21.31 13.54
N PRO A 570 -3.18 20.21 13.84
CA PRO A 570 -2.63 19.06 14.57
C PRO A 570 -1.45 18.40 13.85
N LEU A 571 -1.54 18.26 12.53
CA LEU A 571 -0.52 17.57 11.72
C LEU A 571 0.78 18.38 11.62
N LEU A 572 0.73 19.70 11.43
CA LEU A 572 1.94 20.54 11.47
C LEU A 572 2.56 20.59 12.87
N ARG A 573 1.74 20.58 13.94
CA ARG A 573 2.24 20.47 15.32
C ARG A 573 2.88 19.11 15.61
N ALA A 574 2.36 18.01 15.06
CA ALA A 574 2.99 16.69 15.13
C ALA A 574 4.35 16.67 14.42
N TYR A 575 4.46 17.31 13.24
CA TYR A 575 5.75 17.49 12.56
C TYR A 575 6.72 18.38 13.32
N TYR A 576 6.27 19.47 13.93
CA TYR A 576 7.09 20.27 14.85
C TYR A 576 7.63 19.42 16.01
N GLY A 577 6.78 18.62 16.66
CA GLY A 577 7.18 17.70 17.73
C GLY A 577 8.20 16.65 17.28
N SER A 578 8.02 16.08 16.08
CA SER A 578 8.98 15.15 15.46
C SER A 578 10.35 15.81 15.23
N LEU A 579 10.37 17.11 14.88
CA LEU A 579 11.60 17.90 14.68
C LEU A 579 12.23 18.40 16.00
N GLU A 580 11.57 18.24 17.15
CA GLU A 580 12.16 18.55 18.47
C GLU A 580 13.11 17.47 18.99
N ASP A 581 13.28 16.37 18.25
CA ASP A 581 14.10 15.24 18.66
C ASP A 581 15.58 15.63 18.86
N LYS A 582 16.05 15.50 20.11
CA LYS A 582 17.43 15.79 20.53
C LYS A 582 18.47 14.98 19.74
N ARG A 583 18.08 13.84 19.17
CA ARG A 583 18.94 12.94 18.39
C ARG A 583 19.49 13.61 17.12
N PHE A 584 18.77 14.57 16.52
CA PHE A 584 19.31 15.38 15.41
C PHE A 584 20.54 16.20 15.84
N GLY A 585 20.48 16.85 17.01
CA GLY A 585 21.60 17.59 17.57
C GLY A 585 22.81 16.70 17.89
N ILE A 586 22.57 15.54 18.50
CA ILE A 586 23.63 14.55 18.81
C ILE A 586 24.36 14.10 17.53
N ILE A 587 23.61 13.79 16.46
CA ILE A 587 24.22 13.40 15.17
C ILE A 587 25.01 14.57 14.57
N LEU A 588 24.44 15.79 14.58
CA LEU A 588 25.10 16.98 14.03
C LEU A 588 26.38 17.34 14.78
N ASP A 589 26.39 17.21 16.11
CA ASP A 589 27.57 17.46 16.93
C ASP A 589 28.66 16.39 16.72
N LYS A 590 28.29 15.11 16.67
CA LYS A 590 29.23 14.03 16.26
C LYS A 590 29.81 14.27 14.86
N ILE A 591 28.99 14.74 13.93
CA ILE A 591 29.44 15.12 12.58
C ILE A 591 30.41 16.32 12.66
N LYS A 592 30.10 17.35 13.44
CA LYS A 592 30.97 18.53 13.62
C LYS A 592 32.28 18.22 14.33
N THR A 593 32.36 17.26 15.25
CA THR A 593 33.66 16.91 15.86
C THR A 593 34.64 16.31 14.85
N VAL A 594 34.13 15.62 13.82
CA VAL A 594 34.96 14.94 12.80
C VAL A 594 35.12 15.73 11.51
N ILE A 595 34.07 16.42 11.05
CA ILE A 595 34.03 17.15 9.77
C ILE A 595 34.33 18.63 10.01
N ASN A 596 35.07 19.25 9.08
CA ASN A 596 35.33 20.69 9.12
C ASN A 596 34.04 21.50 8.90
N ASP A 597 33.93 22.66 9.55
CA ASP A 597 32.72 23.49 9.47
C ASP A 597 32.56 24.11 8.06
N ASP A 598 33.68 24.38 7.38
CA ASP A 598 33.75 24.82 5.99
C ASP A 598 33.37 23.75 4.95
N ALA A 599 33.30 22.48 5.37
CA ALA A 599 32.85 21.38 4.50
C ALA A 599 31.36 21.52 4.20
N ARG A 600 31.05 22.17 3.07
CA ARG A 600 29.69 22.50 2.64
C ARG A 600 29.42 21.98 1.22
N TYR A 601 28.14 21.74 0.93
CA TYR A 601 27.71 21.46 -0.43
C TYR A 601 27.93 22.68 -1.34
N MET A 602 28.74 22.51 -2.39
CA MET A 602 29.03 23.54 -3.38
C MET A 602 28.95 22.97 -4.79
N LYS A 603 28.21 23.63 -5.69
CA LYS A 603 28.10 23.18 -7.08
C LYS A 603 29.46 23.37 -7.81
N GLY A 604 29.87 22.37 -8.58
CA GLY A 604 31.10 22.37 -9.41
C GLY A 604 32.12 21.29 -9.03
N CYS A 605 32.72 20.63 -10.04
CA CYS A 605 33.54 19.44 -9.84
C CYS A 605 34.84 19.70 -9.04
N LEU A 606 35.52 20.83 -9.27
CA LEU A 606 36.72 21.19 -8.52
C LEU A 606 36.38 21.52 -7.06
N ASN A 607 35.31 22.30 -6.85
CA ASN A 607 34.82 22.66 -5.52
C ASN A 607 34.48 21.41 -4.70
N MET A 608 33.70 20.48 -5.24
CA MET A 608 33.39 19.22 -4.55
C MET A 608 34.63 18.35 -4.30
N ARG A 609 35.61 18.30 -5.20
CA ARG A 609 36.87 17.58 -4.99
C ARG A 609 37.68 18.18 -3.82
N THR A 610 37.78 19.51 -3.76
CA THR A 610 38.43 20.22 -2.64
C THR A 610 37.70 19.94 -1.33
N GLN A 611 36.36 20.05 -1.32
CA GLN A 611 35.54 19.79 -0.14
C GLN A 611 35.62 18.34 0.36
N LYS A 612 35.78 17.34 -0.53
CA LYS A 612 36.03 15.94 -0.14
C LYS A 612 37.43 15.74 0.44
N CYS A 613 38.46 16.35 -0.15
CA CYS A 613 39.85 16.26 0.31
C CYS A 613 40.01 16.80 1.75
N TYR A 614 39.38 17.94 2.04
CA TYR A 614 39.44 18.62 3.33
C TYR A 614 38.20 18.40 4.22
N ALA A 615 37.41 17.36 3.95
CA ALA A 615 36.18 17.07 4.69
C ALA A 615 36.43 16.84 6.19
N VAL A 616 37.36 15.95 6.55
CA VAL A 616 37.71 15.63 7.94
C VAL A 616 38.62 16.73 8.53
N ARG A 617 38.39 17.16 9.78
CA ARG A 617 39.23 18.17 10.45
C ARG A 617 40.69 17.73 10.58
N SER A 618 41.61 18.68 10.61
CA SER A 618 43.01 18.42 10.94
C SER A 618 43.17 17.93 12.38
N ASN A 619 44.28 17.24 12.65
CA ASN A 619 44.65 16.60 13.93
C ASN A 619 43.76 15.41 14.34
N ILE A 620 42.87 14.92 13.48
CA ILE A 620 42.12 13.67 13.71
C ILE A 620 42.95 12.44 13.31
N ASN A 621 43.76 12.56 12.26
CA ASN A 621 44.64 11.50 11.78
C ASN A 621 45.89 12.11 11.14
N GLU A 622 47.05 11.87 11.76
CA GLU A 622 48.32 12.46 11.33
C GLU A 622 48.73 12.02 9.92
N PHE A 623 48.46 10.76 9.54
CA PHE A 623 48.76 10.25 8.20
C PHE A 623 47.90 10.91 7.11
N LEU A 624 46.62 11.18 7.41
CA LEU A 624 45.74 11.92 6.51
C LEU A 624 46.24 13.36 6.29
N ASP A 625 46.69 14.03 7.35
CA ASP A 625 47.22 15.40 7.25
C ASP A 625 48.59 15.45 6.56
N ILE A 626 49.43 14.41 6.70
CA ILE A 626 50.66 14.25 5.90
C ILE A 626 50.32 14.12 4.41
N ALA A 627 49.41 13.20 4.04
CA ALA A 627 49.03 13.01 2.64
C ALA A 627 48.38 14.27 2.02
N ARG A 628 47.61 15.04 2.80
CA ARG A 628 47.08 16.35 2.40
C ARG A 628 48.17 17.39 2.12
N ARG A 629 49.24 17.43 2.91
CA ARG A 629 50.40 18.30 2.63
C ARG A 629 51.05 17.91 1.32
N THR A 630 51.36 16.63 1.11
CA THR A 630 51.91 16.11 -0.16
C THR A 630 50.99 16.41 -1.36
N TYR A 631 49.67 16.30 -1.19
CA TYR A 631 48.72 16.69 -2.23
C TYR A 631 48.76 18.20 -2.55
N THR A 632 48.88 19.05 -1.53
CA THR A 632 48.97 20.51 -1.67
C THR A 632 50.27 20.88 -2.39
N GLU A 633 51.39 20.33 -1.96
CA GLU A 633 52.71 20.49 -2.58
C GLU A 633 52.68 20.12 -4.08
N ILE A 634 52.06 18.98 -4.46
CA ILE A 634 51.92 18.58 -5.87
C ILE A 634 51.05 19.58 -6.67
N VAL A 635 50.00 20.16 -6.07
CA VAL A 635 49.13 21.14 -6.75
C VAL A 635 49.86 22.48 -6.92
N ASP A 636 50.62 22.91 -5.91
CA ASP A 636 51.44 24.12 -5.95
C ASP A 636 52.59 23.97 -6.96
N ASP A 637 53.24 22.81 -7.02
CA ASP A 637 54.24 22.48 -8.05
C ASP A 637 53.65 22.52 -9.47
N ILE A 638 52.42 22.02 -9.67
CA ILE A 638 51.71 22.11 -10.96
C ILE A 638 51.45 23.58 -11.34
N ALA A 639 51.02 24.41 -10.38
CA ALA A 639 50.81 25.84 -10.60
C ALA A 639 52.13 26.59 -10.89
N GLY A 640 53.19 26.26 -10.15
CA GLY A 640 54.55 26.77 -10.36
C GLY A 640 55.11 26.40 -11.73
N MET A 641 54.99 25.14 -12.14
CA MET A 641 55.39 24.68 -13.48
C MET A 641 54.66 25.44 -14.60
N ILE A 642 53.34 25.63 -14.47
CA ILE A 642 52.56 26.36 -15.48
C ILE A 642 52.94 27.84 -15.52
N THR A 643 53.30 28.44 -14.37
CA THR A 643 53.81 29.81 -14.29
C THR A 643 55.19 29.94 -14.96
N GLN A 644 56.11 29.01 -14.68
CA GLN A 644 57.43 28.96 -15.33
C GLN A 644 57.31 28.75 -16.86
N LEU A 645 56.35 27.94 -17.33
CA LEU A 645 56.07 27.78 -18.76
C LEU A 645 55.45 29.06 -19.37
N ALA A 646 54.63 29.78 -18.63
CA ALA A 646 54.07 31.07 -19.06
C ALA A 646 55.17 32.12 -19.24
N GLU A 647 56.13 32.18 -18.31
CA GLU A 647 57.29 33.07 -18.37
C GLU A 647 58.26 32.67 -19.50
N LYS A 648 58.69 31.39 -19.54
CA LYS A 648 59.64 30.84 -20.53
C LYS A 648 59.21 31.09 -21.98
N TYR A 649 57.90 31.02 -22.26
CA TYR A 649 57.34 31.22 -23.60
C TYR A 649 56.62 32.56 -23.79
N SER A 650 56.51 33.39 -22.74
CA SER A 650 55.74 34.65 -22.73
C SER A 650 54.29 34.49 -23.23
N LEU A 651 53.62 33.41 -22.81
CA LEU A 651 52.25 33.07 -23.20
C LEU A 651 51.28 33.18 -22.01
N PRO A 652 50.02 33.64 -22.22
CA PRO A 652 49.01 33.76 -21.16
C PRO A 652 48.39 32.39 -20.82
N LEU A 653 49.17 31.54 -20.14
CA LEU A 653 48.76 30.21 -19.71
C LEU A 653 48.00 30.27 -18.38
N ARG A 654 46.94 29.47 -18.25
CA ARG A 654 46.17 29.29 -17.01
C ARG A 654 46.02 27.80 -16.69
N THR A 655 46.12 27.46 -15.41
CA THR A 655 45.79 26.13 -14.88
C THR A 655 44.28 25.93 -14.90
N SER A 656 43.81 24.86 -15.54
CA SER A 656 42.39 24.50 -15.57
C SER A 656 42.20 23.01 -15.29
N PHE A 657 41.04 22.62 -14.78
CA PHE A 657 40.77 21.25 -14.34
C PHE A 657 39.53 20.65 -15.02
N SER A 658 39.59 19.37 -15.38
CA SER A 658 38.46 18.61 -15.91
C SER A 658 38.50 17.16 -15.45
N SER A 659 37.36 16.62 -15.02
CA SER A 659 37.28 15.25 -14.46
C SER A 659 37.79 14.15 -15.40
N ALA A 660 37.72 14.36 -16.72
CA ALA A 660 38.17 13.40 -17.73
C ALA A 660 39.63 13.60 -18.18
N ARG A 661 40.25 14.76 -17.85
CA ARG A 661 41.59 15.14 -18.35
C ARG A 661 42.61 15.48 -17.25
N GLY A 662 42.18 15.59 -15.99
CA GLY A 662 43.00 16.10 -14.90
C GLY A 662 43.20 17.62 -14.99
N PHE A 663 44.31 18.10 -14.45
CA PHE A 663 44.82 19.45 -14.68
C PHE A 663 45.39 19.55 -16.10
N PHE A 664 44.99 20.58 -16.82
CA PHE A 664 45.44 20.90 -18.17
C PHE A 664 45.73 22.40 -18.29
N ILE A 665 46.54 22.77 -19.28
CA ILE A 665 46.90 24.16 -19.55
C ILE A 665 45.86 24.73 -20.51
N GLN A 666 45.28 25.88 -20.16
CA GLN A 666 44.35 26.63 -21.01
C GLN A 666 44.95 27.98 -21.39
N MET A 667 44.79 28.37 -22.66
CA MET A 667 45.25 29.64 -23.21
C MET A 667 44.11 30.31 -23.97
N THR A 668 43.83 31.58 -23.68
CA THR A 668 42.79 32.39 -24.36
C THR A 668 43.34 33.02 -25.64
N THR A 669 42.59 32.97 -26.74
CA THR A 669 43.06 33.46 -28.06
C THR A 669 43.08 34.98 -28.23
N ASP A 670 42.53 35.76 -27.31
CA ASP A 670 42.23 37.18 -27.51
C ASP A 670 43.45 38.13 -27.53
N CYS A 671 44.67 37.67 -27.20
CA CYS A 671 45.80 38.59 -26.93
C CYS A 671 47.20 38.22 -27.45
N THR A 672 47.40 37.16 -28.26
CA THR A 672 48.76 36.80 -28.72
C THR A 672 48.82 36.31 -30.17
N VAL A 673 49.65 36.98 -30.98
CA VAL A 673 50.24 36.39 -32.19
C VAL A 673 51.24 35.33 -31.73
N LEU A 674 51.07 34.08 -32.18
CA LEU A 674 52.00 33.00 -31.86
C LEU A 674 53.35 33.25 -32.56
N PRO A 675 54.49 33.22 -31.86
CA PRO A 675 55.79 33.24 -32.52
C PRO A 675 55.91 32.03 -33.46
N ASN A 676 56.11 32.30 -34.76
CA ASN A 676 56.27 31.30 -35.83
C ASN A 676 55.10 30.33 -36.11
N ASP A 677 53.85 30.66 -35.71
CA ASP A 677 52.65 29.82 -35.93
C ASP A 677 52.73 28.36 -35.37
N GLN A 678 53.77 28.04 -34.59
CA GLN A 678 54.01 26.71 -34.04
C GLN A 678 54.05 26.78 -32.52
N LEU A 679 53.14 26.03 -31.88
CA LEU A 679 53.19 25.79 -30.44
C LEU A 679 54.45 24.96 -30.09
N PRO A 680 55.14 25.25 -28.97
CA PRO A 680 56.27 24.46 -28.51
C PRO A 680 56.01 22.96 -28.50
N SER A 681 57.00 22.16 -28.92
CA SER A 681 56.92 20.70 -28.97
C SER A 681 56.79 20.02 -27.60
N GLU A 682 56.98 20.77 -26.51
CA GLU A 682 56.68 20.35 -25.13
C GLU A 682 55.17 20.19 -24.86
N PHE A 683 54.30 20.73 -25.73
CA PHE A 683 52.84 20.63 -25.62
C PHE A 683 52.24 19.50 -26.46
N ILE A 684 51.40 18.69 -25.80
CA ILE A 684 50.84 17.42 -26.27
C ILE A 684 49.31 17.44 -26.08
N LYS A 685 48.56 16.75 -26.95
CA LYS A 685 47.08 16.68 -26.95
C LYS A 685 46.41 18.06 -27.03
N ILE A 686 46.81 18.85 -28.03
CA ILE A 686 46.24 20.18 -28.29
C ILE A 686 44.79 20.04 -28.78
N SER A 687 43.87 20.76 -28.14
CA SER A 687 42.45 20.83 -28.49
C SER A 687 41.99 22.29 -28.49
N LYS A 688 41.25 22.71 -29.52
CA LYS A 688 40.73 24.09 -29.65
C LYS A 688 39.22 24.07 -29.45
N VAL A 689 38.72 24.87 -28.49
CA VAL A 689 37.28 25.01 -28.20
C VAL A 689 36.92 26.49 -28.19
N LYS A 690 36.15 26.92 -29.20
CA LYS A 690 35.80 28.33 -29.48
C LYS A 690 37.01 29.26 -29.42
N ASN A 691 37.18 29.95 -28.29
CA ASN A 691 38.16 31.00 -28.06
C ASN A 691 39.23 30.62 -27.01
N SER A 692 39.49 29.30 -26.87
CA SER A 692 40.58 28.82 -26.03
C SER A 692 41.25 27.57 -26.61
N TYR A 693 42.58 27.50 -26.46
CA TYR A 693 43.36 26.29 -26.63
C TYR A 693 43.48 25.59 -25.28
N SER A 694 43.42 24.26 -25.30
CA SER A 694 43.64 23.38 -24.14
C SER A 694 44.66 22.31 -24.52
N PHE A 695 45.74 22.20 -23.75
CA PHE A 695 46.85 21.28 -24.01
C PHE A 695 47.46 20.75 -22.70
N THR A 696 48.33 19.74 -22.81
CA THR A 696 49.01 19.06 -21.69
C THR A 696 50.51 18.94 -21.98
N SER A 697 51.34 18.66 -21.00
CA SER A 697 52.76 18.32 -21.21
C SER A 697 53.07 16.92 -20.65
N ALA A 698 54.21 16.34 -21.04
CA ALA A 698 54.62 15.02 -20.54
C ALA A 698 54.79 15.02 -19.01
N ASP A 699 55.34 16.09 -18.45
CA ASP A 699 55.54 16.20 -17.00
C ASP A 699 54.24 16.51 -16.26
N LEU A 700 53.35 17.33 -16.84
CA LEU A 700 52.00 17.55 -16.30
C LEU A 700 51.18 16.24 -16.27
N ILE A 701 51.41 15.29 -17.18
CA ILE A 701 50.78 13.97 -17.12
C ILE A 701 51.31 13.16 -15.92
N LYS A 702 52.63 13.12 -15.69
CA LYS A 702 53.23 12.46 -14.52
C LYS A 702 52.78 13.08 -13.19
N MET A 703 52.69 14.42 -13.14
CA MET A 703 52.21 15.12 -11.94
C MET A 703 50.72 14.90 -11.71
N ASN A 704 49.89 14.81 -12.77
CA ASN A 704 48.50 14.40 -12.66
C ASN A 704 48.34 12.97 -12.14
N GLU A 705 49.21 12.04 -12.55
CA GLU A 705 49.20 10.65 -12.09
C GLU A 705 49.51 10.57 -10.58
N ARG A 706 50.60 11.21 -10.13
CA ARG A 706 50.93 11.37 -8.70
C ARG A 706 49.81 12.05 -7.91
N CYS A 707 49.25 13.12 -8.46
CA CYS A 707 48.12 13.86 -7.87
C CYS A 707 46.86 12.99 -7.72
N GLN A 708 46.61 12.03 -8.62
CA GLN A 708 45.54 11.05 -8.48
C GLN A 708 45.87 9.98 -7.45
N GLU A 709 47.12 9.52 -7.38
CA GLU A 709 47.58 8.52 -6.41
C GLU A 709 47.41 9.02 -4.97
N SER A 710 47.97 10.19 -4.63
CA SER A 710 47.80 10.81 -3.30
C SER A 710 46.33 11.06 -2.94
N LEU A 711 45.46 11.34 -3.92
CA LEU A 711 44.03 11.49 -3.65
C LEU A 711 43.31 10.17 -3.37
N ARG A 712 43.74 9.05 -3.98
CA ARG A 712 43.20 7.73 -3.63
C ARG A 712 43.53 7.38 -2.19
N GLU A 713 44.75 7.68 -1.74
CA GLU A 713 45.18 7.52 -0.35
C GLU A 713 44.37 8.40 0.60
N ILE A 714 44.23 9.70 0.30
CA ILE A 714 43.40 10.63 1.08
C ILE A 714 41.96 10.14 1.17
N TYR A 715 41.33 9.74 0.05
CA TYR A 715 39.96 9.24 0.05
C TYR A 715 39.81 7.92 0.82
N HIS A 716 40.78 7.01 0.74
CA HIS A 716 40.74 5.74 1.48
C HIS A 716 40.88 5.95 2.99
N MET A 717 41.83 6.80 3.43
CA MET A 717 41.99 7.17 4.84
C MET A 717 40.77 7.94 5.37
N THR A 718 40.26 8.89 4.59
CA THR A 718 39.03 9.64 4.93
C THR A 718 37.84 8.69 5.06
N TYR A 719 37.69 7.73 4.15
CA TYR A 719 36.63 6.72 4.19
C TYR A 719 36.68 5.85 5.44
N MET A 720 37.87 5.42 5.90
CA MET A 720 38.00 4.66 7.16
C MET A 720 37.49 5.46 8.36
N ILE A 721 37.80 6.76 8.43
CA ILE A 721 37.32 7.68 9.49
C ILE A 721 35.79 7.87 9.37
N VAL A 722 35.30 8.08 8.15
CA VAL A 722 33.85 8.23 7.86
C VAL A 722 33.07 6.97 8.21
N CYS A 723 33.57 5.78 7.91
CA CYS A 723 32.91 4.52 8.26
C CYS A 723 32.82 4.34 9.78
N LYS A 724 33.87 4.69 10.54
CA LYS A 724 33.82 4.67 12.00
C LYS A 724 32.74 5.63 12.54
N LEU A 725 32.69 6.86 12.02
CA LEU A 725 31.66 7.83 12.40
C LEU A 725 30.25 7.36 12.01
N LEU A 726 30.07 6.76 10.83
CA LEU A 726 28.76 6.25 10.39
C LEU A 726 28.26 5.12 11.29
N SER A 727 29.14 4.23 11.77
CA SER A 727 28.77 3.20 12.77
C SER A 727 28.18 3.81 14.04
N GLU A 728 28.70 4.96 14.48
CA GLU A 728 28.17 5.72 15.62
C GLU A 728 26.86 6.49 15.32
N ILE A 729 26.57 6.76 14.05
CA ILE A 729 25.34 7.45 13.60
C ILE A 729 24.20 6.44 13.41
N TYR A 730 24.50 5.18 13.05
CA TYR A 730 23.48 4.15 12.87
C TYR A 730 22.65 3.88 14.13
N GLU A 731 23.20 4.08 15.33
CA GLU A 731 22.46 4.02 16.61
C GLU A 731 21.32 5.05 16.69
N HIS A 732 21.37 6.11 15.88
CA HIS A 732 20.40 7.22 15.90
C HIS A 732 19.67 7.43 14.56
N ILE A 733 19.79 6.49 13.60
CA ILE A 733 19.33 6.69 12.22
C ILE A 733 17.80 6.80 12.02
N HIS A 734 17.00 6.21 12.91
CA HIS A 734 15.53 6.29 12.90
C HIS A 734 15.04 7.76 12.83
N CYS A 735 15.76 8.65 13.54
CA CYS A 735 15.93 10.08 13.35
C CYS A 735 15.51 10.61 11.98
N LEU A 736 16.29 10.15 11.01
CA LEU A 736 16.36 10.68 9.66
C LEU A 736 15.25 10.11 8.78
N TYR A 737 14.75 8.89 9.08
CA TYR A 737 13.58 8.34 8.41
C TYR A 737 12.32 9.17 8.73
N LYS A 738 12.09 9.51 10.00
CA LYS A 738 10.99 10.41 10.41
C LYS A 738 11.12 11.80 9.78
N LEU A 739 12.34 12.34 9.71
CA LEU A 739 12.63 13.59 8.99
C LEU A 739 12.30 13.48 7.50
N SER A 740 12.68 12.39 6.83
CA SER A 740 12.41 12.19 5.40
C SER A 740 10.91 12.09 5.10
N ASP A 741 10.17 11.30 5.89
CA ASP A 741 8.70 11.22 5.78
C ASP A 741 8.04 12.59 6.00
N THR A 742 8.52 13.36 6.98
CA THR A 742 8.04 14.72 7.31
C THR A 742 8.29 15.70 6.17
N VAL A 743 9.52 15.77 5.64
CA VAL A 743 9.88 16.69 4.54
C VAL A 743 9.11 16.32 3.25
N SER A 744 9.02 15.03 2.92
CA SER A 744 8.25 14.56 1.76
C SER A 744 6.75 14.89 1.85
N MET A 745 6.14 14.82 3.05
CA MET A 745 4.73 15.22 3.21
C MET A 745 4.55 16.75 3.17
N LEU A 746 5.39 17.51 3.87
CA LEU A 746 5.32 18.98 3.89
C LEU A 746 5.48 19.56 2.48
N ASP A 747 6.39 19.03 1.67
CA ASP A 747 6.59 19.46 0.27
C ASP A 747 5.38 19.12 -0.62
N MET A 748 4.70 18.00 -0.38
CA MET A 748 3.45 17.65 -1.07
C MET A 748 2.29 18.59 -0.68
N LEU A 749 2.12 18.89 0.60
CA LEU A 749 1.07 19.81 1.08
C LEU A 749 1.32 21.25 0.60
N LEU A 750 2.58 21.70 0.63
CA LEU A 750 3.01 22.97 0.06
C LEU A 750 2.75 23.03 -1.46
N SER A 751 2.91 21.91 -2.16
CA SER A 751 2.59 21.79 -3.59
C SER A 751 1.09 21.95 -3.87
N PHE A 752 0.21 21.43 -3.01
CA PHE A 752 -1.23 21.65 -3.11
C PHE A 752 -1.60 23.12 -2.83
N ALA A 753 -1.07 23.72 -1.77
CA ALA A 753 -1.26 25.15 -1.50
C ALA A 753 -0.79 26.02 -2.68
N HIS A 754 0.39 25.72 -3.26
CA HIS A 754 0.91 26.42 -4.43
C HIS A 754 0.06 26.23 -5.70
N ALA A 755 -0.65 25.12 -5.86
CA ALA A 755 -1.61 24.97 -6.96
C ALA A 755 -2.82 25.91 -6.76
N CYS A 756 -3.29 26.05 -5.51
CA CYS A 756 -4.44 26.90 -5.15
C CYS A 756 -4.11 28.41 -5.16
N THR A 757 -2.82 28.81 -5.11
CA THR A 757 -2.43 30.22 -5.33
C THR A 757 -2.40 30.61 -6.81
N LEU A 758 -2.49 29.65 -7.74
CA LEU A 758 -2.45 29.88 -9.18
C LEU A 758 -3.82 29.71 -9.86
N SER A 759 -4.69 28.87 -9.30
CA SER A 759 -6.04 28.59 -9.79
C SER A 759 -7.05 28.63 -8.65
N ASP A 760 -8.25 29.09 -8.95
CA ASP A 760 -9.35 29.32 -7.99
C ASP A 760 -9.97 27.99 -7.47
N TYR A 761 -9.19 27.17 -6.76
CA TYR A 761 -9.64 25.87 -6.23
C TYR A 761 -10.33 26.02 -4.87
N VAL A 762 -11.33 25.17 -4.61
CA VAL A 762 -12.17 25.20 -3.41
C VAL A 762 -11.98 23.95 -2.56
N ARG A 763 -12.06 24.10 -1.23
CA ARG A 763 -11.99 23.01 -0.25
C ARG A 763 -13.17 22.05 -0.45
N PRO A 764 -12.93 20.74 -0.65
CA PRO A 764 -14.00 19.76 -0.74
C PRO A 764 -14.55 19.39 0.64
N GLU A 765 -15.86 19.13 0.69
CA GLU A 765 -16.55 18.49 1.80
C GLU A 765 -16.73 16.97 1.54
N PHE A 766 -16.88 16.18 2.59
CA PHE A 766 -17.17 14.74 2.48
C PHE A 766 -18.55 14.42 3.06
N THR A 767 -19.46 13.94 2.21
CA THR A 767 -20.84 13.58 2.57
C THR A 767 -21.31 12.37 1.75
N ASP A 768 -22.53 11.88 1.97
CA ASP A 768 -23.13 10.78 1.18
C ASP A 768 -23.41 11.13 -0.31
N THR A 769 -22.97 12.29 -0.80
CA THR A 769 -23.35 12.83 -2.12
C THR A 769 -22.14 13.33 -2.91
N LEU A 770 -22.18 13.18 -4.23
CA LEU A 770 -21.24 13.82 -5.13
C LEU A 770 -21.92 15.05 -5.74
N ALA A 771 -21.56 16.22 -5.24
CA ALA A 771 -22.11 17.51 -5.64
C ALA A 771 -20.95 18.43 -6.07
N ILE A 772 -20.88 18.79 -7.36
CA ILE A 772 -19.88 19.71 -7.89
C ILE A 772 -20.64 20.86 -8.54
N LYS A 773 -20.48 22.08 -8.01
CA LYS A 773 -21.08 23.30 -8.56
C LYS A 773 -20.05 24.02 -9.42
N GLN A 774 -20.40 24.28 -10.68
CA GLN A 774 -19.53 24.94 -11.66
C GLN A 774 -18.10 24.38 -11.65
N GLY A 775 -17.96 23.07 -11.70
CA GLY A 775 -16.65 22.42 -11.78
C GLY A 775 -16.08 22.46 -13.19
N TRP A 776 -14.76 22.49 -13.32
CA TRP A 776 -14.06 22.43 -14.61
C TRP A 776 -12.89 21.45 -14.61
N HIS A 777 -12.38 21.11 -15.79
CA HIS A 777 -11.35 20.07 -15.95
C HIS A 777 -9.93 20.61 -15.67
N PRO A 778 -9.21 20.10 -14.63
CA PRO A 778 -7.94 20.69 -14.18
C PRO A 778 -6.82 20.62 -15.23
N ILE A 779 -6.71 19.52 -15.98
CA ILE A 779 -5.68 19.40 -17.03
C ILE A 779 -5.97 20.35 -18.22
N LEU A 780 -7.24 20.54 -18.61
CA LEU A 780 -7.58 21.45 -19.71
C LEU A 780 -7.36 22.92 -19.36
N GLU A 781 -7.51 23.31 -18.09
CA GLU A 781 -7.17 24.65 -17.60
C GLU A 781 -5.70 25.02 -17.86
N ARG A 782 -4.78 24.05 -17.77
CA ARG A 782 -3.35 24.24 -18.09
C ARG A 782 -3.03 24.23 -19.60
N ILE A 783 -3.88 23.64 -20.44
CA ILE A 783 -3.65 23.48 -21.89
C ILE A 783 -4.32 24.62 -22.68
N SER A 784 -5.54 24.99 -22.30
CA SER A 784 -6.37 25.93 -23.02
C SER A 784 -5.97 27.38 -22.74
N VAL A 785 -6.03 28.23 -23.77
CA VAL A 785 -5.84 29.69 -23.63
C VAL A 785 -7.08 30.36 -23.00
N GLU A 786 -8.26 29.77 -23.18
CA GLU A 786 -9.52 30.22 -22.59
C GLU A 786 -9.94 29.30 -21.43
N LYS A 787 -10.52 29.84 -20.35
CA LYS A 787 -10.98 29.04 -19.22
C LYS A 787 -12.03 28.00 -19.70
N PRO A 788 -11.89 26.70 -19.35
CA PRO A 788 -12.85 25.66 -19.75
C PRO A 788 -14.26 25.93 -19.21
N VAL A 789 -15.29 25.50 -19.97
CA VAL A 789 -16.69 25.67 -19.61
C VAL A 789 -17.04 24.82 -18.38
N ALA A 790 -17.47 25.51 -17.32
CA ALA A 790 -17.83 24.89 -16.06
C ALA A 790 -19.21 24.20 -16.12
N ASN A 791 -19.35 23.08 -15.39
CA ASN A 791 -20.53 22.23 -15.39
C ASN A 791 -20.92 21.81 -13.96
N ASN A 792 -22.22 21.57 -13.76
CA ASN A 792 -22.76 21.09 -12.48
C ASN A 792 -22.93 19.58 -12.48
N THR A 793 -22.58 18.92 -11.38
CA THR A 793 -22.81 17.48 -11.13
C THR A 793 -23.55 17.33 -9.80
N TYR A 794 -24.59 16.51 -9.72
CA TYR A 794 -25.28 16.22 -8.46
C TYR A 794 -25.82 14.78 -8.46
N ILE A 795 -25.12 13.89 -7.76
CA ILE A 795 -25.37 12.44 -7.70
C ILE A 795 -25.62 12.05 -6.25
N THR A 796 -26.64 11.22 -6.05
CA THR A 796 -27.14 10.83 -4.72
C THR A 796 -27.58 9.37 -4.72
N GLU A 797 -27.84 8.77 -3.56
CA GLU A 797 -28.47 7.44 -3.50
C GLU A 797 -29.82 7.36 -4.26
N GLY A 798 -30.56 8.48 -4.32
CA GLY A 798 -31.82 8.60 -5.06
C GLY A 798 -31.67 8.94 -6.55
N SER A 799 -30.44 9.18 -7.01
CA SER A 799 -30.10 9.57 -8.37
C SER A 799 -28.64 9.16 -8.64
N ASN A 800 -28.37 7.85 -8.59
CA ASN A 800 -27.02 7.28 -8.59
C ASN A 800 -26.54 6.84 -9.98
N PHE A 801 -27.42 6.82 -10.98
CA PHE A 801 -27.10 6.38 -12.34
C PHE A 801 -27.45 7.46 -13.36
N PHE A 802 -26.44 7.99 -14.04
CA PHE A 802 -26.58 9.11 -14.99
C PHE A 802 -26.31 8.63 -16.41
N ILE A 803 -27.31 8.72 -17.29
CA ILE A 803 -27.15 8.45 -18.73
C ILE A 803 -26.87 9.78 -19.42
N ILE A 804 -25.72 9.89 -20.10
CA ILE A 804 -25.26 11.12 -20.73
C ILE A 804 -25.28 10.95 -22.25
N THR A 805 -26.10 11.76 -22.92
CA THR A 805 -26.19 11.79 -24.40
C THR A 805 -25.62 13.08 -24.97
N GLY A 806 -25.23 13.04 -26.24
CA GLY A 806 -24.80 14.23 -26.97
C GLY A 806 -23.84 13.92 -28.11
N PRO A 807 -23.69 14.85 -29.08
CA PRO A 807 -22.82 14.68 -30.24
C PRO A 807 -21.38 14.25 -29.91
N ASN A 808 -20.69 13.69 -30.90
CA ASN A 808 -19.22 13.67 -30.87
C ASN A 808 -18.69 15.11 -30.70
N MET A 809 -17.57 15.26 -29.98
CA MET A 809 -16.97 16.56 -29.63
C MET A 809 -17.81 17.48 -28.71
N SER A 810 -18.98 17.05 -28.20
CA SER A 810 -19.80 17.87 -27.28
C SER A 810 -19.26 18.02 -25.85
N GLY A 811 -18.24 17.23 -25.47
CA GLY A 811 -17.61 17.28 -24.14
C GLY A 811 -17.87 16.10 -23.21
N LYS A 812 -18.62 15.07 -23.63
CA LYS A 812 -18.97 13.88 -22.80
C LYS A 812 -17.76 13.27 -22.06
N SER A 813 -16.75 12.83 -22.79
CA SER A 813 -15.54 12.20 -22.27
C SER A 813 -14.78 13.13 -21.32
N THR A 814 -14.69 14.42 -21.67
CA THR A 814 -14.08 15.47 -20.83
C THR A 814 -14.81 15.60 -19.49
N TYR A 815 -16.13 15.64 -19.49
CA TYR A 815 -16.94 15.75 -18.27
C TYR A 815 -16.81 14.51 -17.37
N LEU A 816 -16.77 13.29 -17.96
CA LEU A 816 -16.46 12.07 -17.21
C LEU A 816 -15.07 12.15 -16.55
N LYS A 817 -14.02 12.48 -17.32
CA LYS A 817 -12.66 12.64 -16.79
C LYS A 817 -12.62 13.69 -15.68
N GLN A 818 -13.28 14.84 -15.86
CA GLN A 818 -13.35 15.90 -14.86
C GLN A 818 -13.85 15.39 -13.51
N ILE A 819 -14.95 14.62 -13.47
CA ILE A 819 -15.51 14.11 -12.22
C ILE A 819 -14.53 13.17 -11.51
N ALA A 820 -13.92 12.22 -12.23
CA ALA A 820 -12.91 11.33 -11.63
C ALA A 820 -11.68 12.09 -11.12
N LEU A 821 -11.19 13.07 -11.88
CA LEU A 821 -10.04 13.88 -11.46
C LEU A 821 -10.37 14.70 -10.21
N CYS A 822 -11.56 15.28 -10.11
CA CYS A 822 -11.99 16.00 -8.90
C CYS A 822 -12.15 15.07 -7.70
N GLN A 823 -12.73 13.87 -7.88
CA GLN A 823 -12.83 12.85 -6.84
C GLN A 823 -11.45 12.45 -6.29
N ILE A 824 -10.47 12.22 -7.19
CA ILE A 824 -9.09 11.89 -6.83
C ILE A 824 -8.44 13.06 -6.09
N MET A 825 -8.56 14.30 -6.61
CA MET A 825 -8.03 15.50 -5.95
C MET A 825 -8.59 15.70 -4.53
N ALA A 826 -9.88 15.43 -4.33
CA ALA A 826 -10.46 15.46 -2.99
C ALA A 826 -9.86 14.38 -2.07
N GLN A 827 -9.84 13.12 -2.49
CA GLN A 827 -9.36 11.99 -1.66
C GLN A 827 -7.84 11.98 -1.41
N ILE A 828 -7.02 12.78 -2.12
CA ILE A 828 -5.61 13.00 -1.76
C ILE A 828 -5.41 14.14 -0.73
N GLY A 829 -6.46 14.91 -0.42
CA GLY A 829 -6.38 16.09 0.44
C GLY A 829 -5.93 17.37 -0.29
N SER A 830 -6.22 17.47 -1.59
CA SER A 830 -6.08 18.72 -2.38
C SER A 830 -7.44 19.43 -2.48
N TYR A 831 -7.41 20.74 -2.71
CA TYR A 831 -8.60 21.47 -3.15
C TYR A 831 -8.90 21.14 -4.63
N VAL A 832 -10.13 21.40 -5.07
CA VAL A 832 -10.64 20.99 -6.40
C VAL A 832 -11.12 22.17 -7.24
N PRO A 833 -11.09 22.07 -8.59
CA PRO A 833 -11.57 23.11 -9.51
C PRO A 833 -13.12 23.17 -9.57
N ALA A 834 -13.73 23.91 -8.66
CA ALA A 834 -15.17 24.14 -8.60
C ALA A 834 -15.52 25.42 -7.82
N GLU A 835 -16.76 25.91 -7.92
CA GLU A 835 -17.29 26.98 -7.05
C GLU A 835 -17.70 26.42 -5.66
N TYR A 836 -18.15 25.17 -5.63
CA TYR A 836 -18.46 24.40 -4.42
C TYR A 836 -18.34 22.92 -4.75
N SER A 837 -17.89 22.10 -3.79
CA SER A 837 -17.77 20.66 -3.99
C SER A 837 -17.98 19.86 -2.72
N SER A 838 -18.74 18.78 -2.83
CA SER A 838 -18.83 17.70 -1.84
C SER A 838 -18.73 16.34 -2.53
N PHE A 839 -18.07 15.37 -1.90
CA PHE A 839 -17.83 14.04 -2.44
C PHE A 839 -18.21 12.93 -1.47
N ARG A 840 -18.79 11.85 -2.01
CA ARG A 840 -18.86 10.56 -1.35
C ARG A 840 -17.53 9.85 -1.51
N ILE A 841 -16.95 9.32 -0.42
CA ILE A 841 -15.71 8.53 -0.49
C ILE A 841 -15.92 7.35 -1.44
N ALA A 842 -15.06 7.26 -2.46
CA ALA A 842 -15.02 6.13 -3.38
C ALA A 842 -13.92 5.16 -2.95
N GLU A 843 -14.28 3.90 -2.70
CA GLU A 843 -13.31 2.82 -2.42
C GLU A 843 -12.67 2.28 -3.71
N GLN A 844 -13.32 2.49 -4.86
CA GLN A 844 -12.88 2.04 -6.17
C GLN A 844 -13.32 3.05 -7.23
N ILE A 845 -12.44 3.36 -8.18
CA ILE A 845 -12.71 4.28 -9.29
C ILE A 845 -12.41 3.55 -10.60
N PHE A 846 -13.46 3.20 -11.34
CA PHE A 846 -13.38 2.49 -12.61
C PHE A 846 -13.74 3.41 -13.77
N THR A 847 -12.92 3.40 -14.82
CA THR A 847 -13.12 4.24 -16.01
C THR A 847 -12.84 3.47 -17.30
N ARG A 848 -13.90 3.25 -18.08
CA ARG A 848 -13.84 2.83 -19.49
C ARG A 848 -14.05 4.08 -20.32
N ILE A 849 -12.97 4.74 -20.73
CA ILE A 849 -13.01 5.90 -21.63
C ILE A 849 -12.22 5.53 -22.87
N SER A 850 -12.85 5.54 -24.03
CA SER A 850 -12.21 5.07 -25.26
C SER A 850 -11.14 6.05 -25.74
N THR A 851 -9.89 5.61 -25.74
CA THR A 851 -8.78 6.21 -26.50
C THR A 851 -8.45 5.32 -27.70
N ASP A 852 -7.96 5.92 -28.78
CA ASP A 852 -7.83 5.29 -30.10
C ASP A 852 -7.06 3.95 -30.10
N ASP A 853 -7.39 3.12 -31.10
CA ASP A 853 -7.04 1.70 -31.16
C ASP A 853 -5.53 1.40 -31.04
N ASP A 854 -5.17 0.63 -30.01
CA ASP A 854 -3.87 -0.05 -29.88
C ASP A 854 -3.75 -1.14 -30.96
N ILE A 855 -3.30 -0.75 -32.15
CA ILE A 855 -2.97 -1.64 -33.29
C ILE A 855 -1.98 -2.74 -32.87
N GLU A 856 -1.17 -2.52 -31.82
CA GLU A 856 -0.22 -3.51 -31.30
C GLU A 856 -0.87 -4.71 -30.55
N THR A 857 -2.13 -4.63 -30.14
CA THR A 857 -2.77 -5.72 -29.39
C THR A 857 -3.45 -6.72 -30.32
N ASN A 858 -3.06 -8.00 -30.22
CA ASN A 858 -3.50 -9.09 -31.10
C ASN A 858 -4.93 -9.59 -30.76
N SER A 859 -5.82 -8.68 -30.37
CA SER A 859 -7.18 -8.91 -29.88
C SER A 859 -8.13 -7.87 -30.45
N SER A 860 -9.35 -8.26 -30.82
CA SER A 860 -10.34 -7.29 -31.32
C SER A 860 -10.68 -6.24 -30.27
N THR A 861 -10.94 -5.02 -30.73
CA THR A 861 -11.34 -3.86 -29.92
C THR A 861 -12.52 -4.22 -29.01
N PHE A 862 -13.58 -4.81 -29.57
CA PHE A 862 -14.73 -5.31 -28.83
C PHE A 862 -14.37 -6.35 -27.74
N MET A 863 -13.41 -7.24 -27.97
CA MET A 863 -12.97 -8.22 -26.96
C MET A 863 -12.17 -7.55 -25.83
N LYS A 864 -11.45 -6.45 -26.12
CA LYS A 864 -10.82 -5.60 -25.09
C LYS A 864 -11.91 -4.91 -24.25
N GLU A 865 -12.92 -4.32 -24.89
CA GLU A 865 -14.08 -3.70 -24.21
C GLU A 865 -14.82 -4.69 -23.29
N MET A 866 -15.14 -5.89 -23.78
CA MET A 866 -15.85 -6.89 -22.97
C MET A 866 -15.02 -7.39 -21.78
N LYS A 867 -13.69 -7.47 -21.90
CA LYS A 867 -12.79 -7.78 -20.77
C LYS A 867 -12.74 -6.65 -19.75
N GLU A 868 -12.66 -5.40 -20.20
CA GLU A 868 -12.67 -4.21 -19.33
C GLU A 868 -14.00 -4.12 -18.56
N ILE A 869 -15.14 -4.31 -19.23
CA ILE A 869 -16.45 -4.33 -18.55
C ILE A 869 -16.60 -5.53 -17.62
N ALA A 870 -16.22 -6.74 -18.03
CA ALA A 870 -16.26 -7.90 -17.13
C ALA A 870 -15.39 -7.70 -15.88
N TYR A 871 -14.25 -7.02 -16.02
CA TYR A 871 -13.40 -6.64 -14.90
C TYR A 871 -14.11 -5.66 -13.94
N ILE A 872 -14.77 -4.61 -14.45
CA ILE A 872 -15.55 -3.67 -13.63
C ILE A 872 -16.67 -4.42 -12.89
N LEU A 873 -17.49 -5.19 -13.60
CA LEU A 873 -18.63 -5.93 -13.04
C LEU A 873 -18.23 -6.94 -11.95
N HIS A 874 -17.05 -7.55 -12.05
CA HIS A 874 -16.57 -8.52 -11.06
C HIS A 874 -15.94 -7.92 -9.81
N ASN A 875 -15.55 -6.64 -9.82
CA ASN A 875 -14.85 -6.02 -8.69
C ASN A 875 -15.63 -4.88 -8.03
N ALA A 876 -16.57 -4.25 -8.74
CA ALA A 876 -17.35 -3.12 -8.27
C ALA A 876 -18.27 -3.42 -7.08
N ASN A 877 -18.43 -2.43 -6.21
CA ASN A 877 -19.29 -2.42 -5.03
C ASN A 877 -20.17 -1.15 -4.97
N ASP A 878 -21.02 -1.05 -3.94
CA ASP A 878 -21.92 0.08 -3.70
C ASP A 878 -21.21 1.44 -3.46
N LYS A 879 -19.95 1.39 -3.01
CA LYS A 879 -19.06 2.54 -2.83
C LYS A 879 -18.14 2.83 -4.03
N SER A 880 -18.38 2.18 -5.17
CA SER A 880 -17.62 2.44 -6.40
C SER A 880 -18.11 3.71 -7.11
N LEU A 881 -17.18 4.39 -7.78
CA LEU A 881 -17.44 5.39 -8.81
C LEU A 881 -17.11 4.77 -10.18
N ILE A 882 -18.10 4.71 -11.06
CA ILE A 882 -18.02 3.99 -12.33
C ILE A 882 -18.29 4.98 -13.48
N LEU A 883 -17.31 5.13 -14.37
CA LEU A 883 -17.39 5.99 -15.55
C LEU A 883 -17.28 5.12 -16.81
N ILE A 884 -18.33 5.09 -17.62
CA ILE A 884 -18.35 4.35 -18.88
C ILE A 884 -18.66 5.33 -20.01
N ASP A 885 -17.79 5.37 -21.01
CA ASP A 885 -17.93 6.15 -22.22
C ASP A 885 -18.03 5.21 -23.41
N GLU A 886 -19.11 5.34 -24.18
CA GLU A 886 -19.21 4.86 -25.56
C GLU A 886 -19.17 3.32 -25.74
N LEU A 887 -19.61 2.55 -24.74
CA LEU A 887 -19.64 1.07 -24.77
C LEU A 887 -20.45 0.48 -25.95
N GLY A 888 -19.99 -0.66 -26.47
CA GLY A 888 -20.77 -1.53 -27.36
C GLY A 888 -20.69 -1.19 -28.85
N ARG A 889 -19.69 -0.40 -29.26
CA ARG A 889 -19.54 0.07 -30.64
C ARG A 889 -18.87 -0.91 -31.60
N GLY A 890 -18.08 -1.85 -31.07
CA GLY A 890 -17.35 -2.82 -31.89
C GLY A 890 -18.18 -4.00 -32.43
N THR A 891 -19.51 -3.98 -32.34
CA THR A 891 -20.39 -5.08 -32.78
C THR A 891 -21.67 -4.57 -33.47
N ASN A 892 -22.55 -5.50 -33.90
CA ASN A 892 -23.88 -5.18 -34.42
C ASN A 892 -24.67 -4.30 -33.44
N THR A 893 -25.31 -3.23 -33.92
CA THR A 893 -25.99 -2.25 -33.06
C THR A 893 -27.07 -2.85 -32.19
N GLU A 894 -27.81 -3.86 -32.67
CA GLU A 894 -28.83 -4.56 -31.88
C GLU A 894 -28.22 -5.33 -30.70
N GLU A 895 -27.11 -6.04 -30.94
CA GLU A 895 -26.37 -6.77 -29.90
C GLU A 895 -25.68 -5.81 -28.92
N GLY A 896 -25.11 -4.72 -29.43
CA GLY A 896 -24.46 -3.67 -28.64
C GLY A 896 -25.43 -3.00 -27.67
N ILE A 897 -26.64 -2.64 -28.12
CA ILE A 897 -27.70 -2.10 -27.26
C ILE A 897 -28.12 -3.14 -26.22
N GLY A 898 -28.36 -4.40 -26.61
CA GLY A 898 -28.74 -5.47 -25.68
C GLY A 898 -27.71 -5.72 -24.57
N ILE A 899 -26.42 -5.74 -24.92
CA ILE A 899 -25.32 -5.86 -23.96
C ILE A 899 -25.25 -4.64 -23.04
N CYS A 900 -25.32 -3.42 -23.59
CA CYS A 900 -25.29 -2.20 -22.78
C CYS A 900 -26.45 -2.14 -21.79
N TYR A 901 -27.65 -2.55 -22.20
CA TYR A 901 -28.84 -2.59 -21.34
C TYR A 901 -28.62 -3.54 -20.15
N ALA A 902 -28.17 -4.78 -20.41
CA ALA A 902 -27.88 -5.76 -19.37
C ALA A 902 -26.75 -5.30 -18.41
N VAL A 903 -25.74 -4.60 -18.93
CA VAL A 903 -24.67 -3.99 -18.12
C VAL A 903 -25.24 -2.87 -17.23
N CYS A 904 -26.08 -1.99 -17.77
CA CYS A 904 -26.72 -0.93 -16.99
C CYS A 904 -27.59 -1.50 -15.85
N GLU A 905 -28.41 -2.52 -16.14
CA GLU A 905 -29.27 -3.19 -15.16
C GLU A 905 -28.46 -3.87 -14.04
N HIS A 906 -27.34 -4.51 -14.37
CA HIS A 906 -26.44 -5.07 -13.36
C HIS A 906 -25.82 -3.99 -12.47
N LEU A 907 -25.29 -2.91 -13.06
CA LEU A 907 -24.69 -1.80 -12.31
C LEU A 907 -25.70 -1.06 -11.42
N LEU A 908 -26.95 -0.91 -11.87
CA LEU A 908 -28.06 -0.38 -11.07
C LEU A 908 -28.29 -1.20 -9.80
N SER A 909 -28.18 -2.53 -9.87
CA SER A 909 -28.37 -3.41 -8.71
C SER A 909 -27.31 -3.22 -7.61
N LEU A 910 -26.10 -2.79 -7.98
CA LEU A 910 -24.99 -2.52 -7.05
C LEU A 910 -25.16 -1.22 -6.25
N LYS A 911 -26.05 -0.32 -6.69
CA LYS A 911 -26.22 1.05 -6.17
C LYS A 911 -25.01 1.98 -6.28
N ALA A 912 -23.95 1.57 -6.97
CA ALA A 912 -22.75 2.36 -7.25
C ALA A 912 -23.07 3.70 -7.94
N PHE A 913 -22.22 4.71 -7.75
CA PHE A 913 -22.34 5.98 -8.49
C PHE A 913 -21.83 5.76 -9.91
N THR A 914 -22.72 5.77 -10.89
CA THR A 914 -22.42 5.41 -12.28
C THR A 914 -22.76 6.55 -13.23
N LEU A 915 -21.81 6.93 -14.08
CA LEU A 915 -22.05 7.82 -15.22
C LEU A 915 -21.76 7.07 -16.52
N PHE A 916 -22.78 6.97 -17.37
CA PHE A 916 -22.77 6.17 -18.59
C PHE A 916 -23.04 7.09 -19.80
N ALA A 917 -21.99 7.46 -20.53
CA ALA A 917 -22.10 8.25 -21.74
C ALA A 917 -22.32 7.35 -22.98
N THR A 918 -23.32 7.68 -23.79
CA THR A 918 -23.74 6.83 -24.92
C THR A 918 -24.28 7.62 -26.11
N HIS A 919 -24.30 6.97 -27.28
CA HIS A 919 -25.03 7.41 -28.47
C HIS A 919 -26.34 6.64 -28.69
N PHE A 920 -26.56 5.53 -27.97
CA PHE A 920 -27.80 4.76 -28.07
C PHE A 920 -28.91 5.50 -27.31
N LEU A 921 -29.77 6.21 -28.06
CA LEU A 921 -30.93 6.91 -27.50
C LEU A 921 -31.95 5.93 -26.91
N GLU A 922 -31.89 4.66 -27.33
CA GLU A 922 -32.66 3.54 -26.82
C GLU A 922 -32.38 3.28 -25.32
N LEU A 923 -31.13 3.46 -24.85
CA LEU A 923 -30.78 3.29 -23.43
C LEU A 923 -31.44 4.34 -22.53
N CYS A 924 -31.81 5.51 -23.07
CA CYS A 924 -32.44 6.56 -22.28
C CYS A 924 -33.81 6.12 -21.73
N GLN A 925 -34.44 5.09 -22.32
CA GLN A 925 -35.72 4.53 -21.88
C GLN A 925 -35.66 3.84 -20.51
N ILE A 926 -34.45 3.52 -20.01
CA ILE A 926 -34.23 2.92 -18.69
C ILE A 926 -34.77 3.84 -17.57
N ASP A 927 -34.81 5.16 -17.79
CA ASP A 927 -35.33 6.11 -16.80
C ASP A 927 -36.85 6.05 -16.58
N GLY A 928 -37.59 5.41 -17.49
CA GLY A 928 -39.00 5.06 -17.31
C GLY A 928 -39.21 3.81 -16.46
N LEU A 929 -38.19 2.95 -16.33
CA LEU A 929 -38.24 1.70 -15.57
C LEU A 929 -37.62 1.83 -14.17
N TYR A 930 -36.59 2.67 -14.03
CA TYR A 930 -35.81 2.81 -12.82
C TYR A 930 -35.77 4.28 -12.36
N PRO A 931 -36.45 4.67 -11.25
CA PRO A 931 -36.63 6.08 -10.87
C PRO A 931 -35.35 6.76 -10.38
N ASN A 932 -34.31 5.99 -10.07
CA ASN A 932 -32.96 6.44 -9.68
C ASN A 932 -32.04 6.74 -10.87
N VAL A 933 -32.50 6.51 -12.11
CA VAL A 933 -31.78 6.89 -13.34
C VAL A 933 -32.13 8.33 -13.73
N GLU A 934 -31.13 9.13 -14.09
CA GLU A 934 -31.33 10.45 -14.68
C GLU A 934 -30.71 10.56 -16.08
N ASN A 935 -31.50 11.06 -17.03
CA ASN A 935 -31.03 11.40 -18.38
C ASN A 935 -30.50 12.85 -18.41
N MET A 936 -29.29 13.02 -18.93
CA MET A 936 -28.60 14.30 -19.11
C MET A 936 -28.09 14.43 -20.56
N HIS A 937 -27.96 15.65 -21.07
CA HIS A 937 -27.38 15.87 -22.39
C HIS A 937 -26.62 17.20 -22.54
N PHE A 938 -25.72 17.25 -23.52
CA PHE A 938 -24.99 18.47 -23.86
C PHE A 938 -25.77 19.39 -24.82
N GLU A 939 -25.91 20.66 -24.45
CA GLU A 939 -26.60 21.69 -25.25
C GLU A 939 -25.80 22.04 -26.53
N VAL A 940 -26.50 22.21 -27.64
CA VAL A 940 -25.95 22.53 -28.96
C VAL A 940 -26.67 23.74 -29.54
N GLN A 941 -25.93 24.72 -30.06
CA GLN A 941 -26.50 25.91 -30.69
C GLN A 941 -26.23 25.95 -32.20
N HIS A 942 -27.24 26.34 -32.99
CA HIS A 942 -27.12 26.53 -34.44
C HIS A 942 -26.97 28.00 -34.77
N VAL A 943 -25.79 28.40 -35.25
CA VAL A 943 -25.51 29.78 -35.66
C VAL A 943 -25.68 29.89 -37.18
N LYS A 944 -26.63 30.72 -37.63
CA LYS A 944 -26.80 31.04 -39.05
C LYS A 944 -25.77 32.07 -39.49
N ASN A 945 -24.78 31.64 -40.28
CA ASN A 945 -23.76 32.54 -40.78
C ASN A 945 -24.29 33.32 -42.00
N THR A 946 -24.65 34.59 -41.77
CA THR A 946 -25.32 35.51 -42.71
C THR A 946 -24.59 35.74 -44.03
N SER A 947 -23.30 35.38 -44.10
CA SER A 947 -22.47 35.52 -45.31
C SER A 947 -22.46 34.30 -46.23
N ARG A 948 -22.98 33.13 -45.80
CA ARG A 948 -22.87 31.86 -46.55
C ARG A 948 -24.12 30.98 -46.63
N ASN A 949 -25.25 31.34 -46.01
CA ASN A 949 -26.46 30.50 -45.94
C ASN A 949 -26.17 29.05 -45.46
N LYS A 950 -25.17 28.88 -44.59
CA LYS A 950 -24.87 27.62 -43.92
C LYS A 950 -25.14 27.78 -42.42
N GLU A 951 -25.85 26.81 -41.86
CA GLU A 951 -25.96 26.63 -40.42
C GLU A 951 -24.65 26.04 -39.91
N ALA A 952 -24.02 26.72 -38.94
CA ALA A 952 -22.83 26.25 -38.26
C ALA A 952 -23.22 25.76 -36.87
N ILE A 953 -22.78 24.55 -36.52
CA ILE A 953 -23.03 23.95 -35.21
C ILE A 953 -21.95 24.45 -34.24
N LEU A 954 -22.38 25.06 -33.14
CA LEU A 954 -21.52 25.53 -32.06
C LEU A 954 -21.84 24.72 -30.80
N TYR A 955 -20.83 24.01 -30.28
CA TYR A 955 -20.95 23.28 -29.02
C TYR A 955 -20.86 24.26 -27.86
N THR A 956 -21.85 24.23 -26.96
CA THR A 956 -21.83 25.08 -25.76
C THR A 956 -20.98 24.49 -24.63
N TYR A 957 -20.68 23.19 -24.71
CA TYR A 957 -20.05 22.37 -23.67
C TYR A 957 -20.80 22.36 -22.32
N LYS A 958 -22.07 22.78 -22.32
CA LYS A 958 -22.94 22.87 -21.13
C LYS A 958 -23.86 21.65 -21.04
N LEU A 959 -23.86 21.00 -19.88
CA LEU A 959 -24.74 19.87 -19.57
C LEU A 959 -26.09 20.37 -19.02
N SER A 960 -27.17 19.80 -19.54
CA SER A 960 -28.55 20.05 -19.12
C SER A 960 -29.29 18.74 -18.82
N LYS A 961 -30.42 18.83 -18.11
CA LYS A 961 -31.23 17.66 -17.73
C LYS A 961 -32.30 17.37 -18.79
N GLY A 962 -32.52 16.09 -19.07
CA GLY A 962 -33.51 15.60 -20.03
C GLY A 962 -32.87 15.00 -21.29
N LEU A 963 -33.74 14.58 -22.21
CA LEU A 963 -33.37 13.98 -23.49
C LEU A 963 -32.85 15.03 -24.47
N THR A 964 -31.93 14.64 -25.36
CA THR A 964 -31.41 15.51 -26.43
C THR A 964 -32.52 15.82 -27.46
N GLU A 965 -32.82 17.11 -27.69
CA GLU A 965 -33.75 17.54 -28.74
C GLU A 965 -33.19 17.35 -30.17
N GLU A 966 -31.85 17.40 -30.29
CA GLU A 966 -31.11 17.26 -31.55
C GLU A 966 -31.12 15.84 -32.12
N LYS A 967 -32.15 15.56 -32.93
CA LYS A 967 -32.22 14.35 -33.77
C LYS A 967 -31.39 14.51 -35.04
N ASN A 968 -30.84 13.40 -35.53
CA ASN A 968 -30.10 13.31 -36.81
C ASN A 968 -28.81 14.16 -36.90
N TYR A 969 -28.13 14.39 -35.77
CA TYR A 969 -26.86 15.15 -35.71
C TYR A 969 -25.83 14.70 -36.77
N GLY A 970 -25.62 13.39 -36.95
CA GLY A 970 -24.66 12.87 -37.92
C GLY A 970 -24.96 13.27 -39.37
N LEU A 971 -26.25 13.42 -39.72
CA LEU A 971 -26.65 13.92 -41.04
C LEU A 971 -26.41 15.43 -41.17
N LYS A 972 -26.64 16.22 -40.11
CA LYS A 972 -26.29 17.65 -40.11
C LYS A 972 -24.77 17.86 -40.24
N ALA A 973 -23.96 17.05 -39.55
CA ALA A 973 -22.50 17.05 -39.72
C ALA A 973 -22.08 16.68 -41.15
N ALA A 974 -22.79 15.75 -41.79
CA ALA A 974 -22.58 15.42 -43.20
C ALA A 974 -22.91 16.60 -44.15
N GLU A 975 -23.93 17.43 -43.86
CA GLU A 975 -24.24 18.65 -44.65
C GLU A 975 -23.20 19.77 -44.51
N VAL A 976 -22.52 19.82 -43.36
CA VAL A 976 -21.39 20.73 -43.14
C VAL A 976 -20.13 20.22 -43.86
N SER A 977 -19.97 18.90 -43.98
CA SER A 977 -18.89 18.25 -44.73
C SER A 977 -18.98 18.44 -46.26
N SER A 978 -17.96 17.94 -46.98
CA SER A 978 -17.87 17.98 -48.45
C SER A 978 -18.77 16.97 -49.18
N LEU A 979 -19.74 16.33 -48.51
CA LEU A 979 -20.58 15.29 -49.10
C LEU A 979 -21.61 15.86 -50.11
N PRO A 980 -21.89 15.14 -51.22
CA PRO A 980 -22.92 15.54 -52.19
C PRO A 980 -24.31 15.69 -51.55
N PRO A 981 -25.05 16.80 -51.81
CA PRO A 981 -26.37 17.02 -51.20
C PRO A 981 -27.40 15.92 -51.47
N SER A 982 -27.32 15.26 -52.63
CA SER A 982 -28.20 14.12 -52.97
C SER A 982 -28.07 12.97 -51.97
N ILE A 983 -26.84 12.60 -51.60
CA ILE A 983 -26.58 11.51 -50.66
C ILE A 983 -27.12 11.85 -49.26
N VAL A 984 -27.03 13.12 -48.86
CA VAL A 984 -27.57 13.55 -47.55
C VAL A 984 -29.10 13.55 -47.55
N LEU A 985 -29.74 13.94 -48.66
CA LEU A 985 -31.20 13.87 -48.81
C LEU A 985 -31.69 12.42 -48.76
N ASP A 986 -31.06 11.51 -49.52
CA ASP A 986 -31.38 10.08 -49.50
C ASP A 986 -31.22 9.48 -48.10
N ALA A 987 -30.14 9.85 -47.39
CA ALA A 987 -29.89 9.41 -46.02
C ALA A 987 -30.94 9.94 -45.02
N LYS A 988 -31.38 11.20 -45.16
CA LYS A 988 -32.49 11.77 -44.35
C LYS A 988 -33.81 11.01 -44.57
N ASP A 989 -34.12 10.67 -45.82
CA ASP A 989 -35.31 9.91 -46.18
C ASP A 989 -35.28 8.48 -45.60
N ILE A 990 -34.15 7.80 -45.69
CA ILE A 990 -33.95 6.46 -45.10
C ILE A 990 -34.09 6.54 -43.58
N THR A 991 -33.42 7.49 -42.92
CA THR A 991 -33.49 7.64 -41.46
C THR A 991 -34.92 7.90 -40.99
N THR A 992 -35.69 8.79 -41.64
CA THR A 992 -37.09 9.03 -41.25
C THR A 992 -38.02 7.82 -41.45
N ARG A 993 -37.71 6.90 -42.38
CA ARG A 993 -38.44 5.61 -42.49
C ARG A 993 -38.14 4.70 -41.29
N ILE A 994 -36.87 4.59 -40.90
CA ILE A 994 -36.43 3.77 -39.77
C ILE A 994 -37.00 4.34 -38.45
N THR A 995 -36.91 5.65 -38.22
CA THR A 995 -37.44 6.27 -36.98
C THR A 995 -38.96 6.07 -36.83
N ARG A 996 -39.73 6.07 -37.94
CA ARG A 996 -41.18 5.79 -37.91
C ARG A 996 -41.52 4.37 -37.44
N GLN A 997 -40.66 3.38 -37.67
CA GLN A 997 -40.88 2.01 -37.20
C GLN A 997 -40.58 1.87 -35.70
N ILE A 998 -39.63 2.65 -35.17
CA ILE A 998 -39.22 2.60 -33.76
C ILE A 998 -40.22 3.36 -32.85
N LEU A 999 -40.81 4.46 -33.35
CA LEU A 999 -41.71 5.34 -32.59
C LEU A 999 -43.07 4.74 -32.18
N GLN A 1000 -43.43 3.53 -32.63
CA GLN A 1000 -44.75 2.94 -32.33
C GLN A 1000 -44.87 2.30 -30.93
N ASN A 1001 -43.77 2.13 -30.19
CA ASN A 1001 -43.76 1.47 -28.87
C ASN A 1001 -43.56 2.43 -27.67
N GLN A 1002 -43.68 3.75 -27.83
CA GLN A 1002 -43.17 4.72 -26.85
C GLN A 1002 -44.24 5.66 -26.25
N ARG A 1003 -44.64 5.39 -25.00
CA ARG A 1003 -45.11 6.39 -24.01
C ARG A 1003 -44.74 5.93 -22.59
N SER A 1004 -44.24 6.84 -21.75
CA SER A 1004 -44.23 6.67 -20.29
C SER A 1004 -45.68 6.62 -19.78
N THR A 1005 -45.94 5.86 -18.72
CA THR A 1005 -47.25 5.88 -18.05
C THR A 1005 -47.26 6.96 -16.97
N PRO A 1006 -48.34 7.76 -16.83
CA PRO A 1006 -48.42 8.84 -15.82
C PRO A 1006 -48.20 8.38 -14.37
N GLU A 1007 -48.50 7.10 -14.09
CA GLU A 1007 -48.32 6.49 -12.78
C GLU A 1007 -46.83 6.36 -12.37
N MET A 1008 -45.91 6.19 -13.34
CA MET A 1008 -44.47 6.09 -13.06
C MET A 1008 -43.83 7.46 -12.80
N GLU A 1009 -44.27 8.51 -13.52
CA GLU A 1009 -43.86 9.90 -13.26
C GLU A 1009 -44.24 10.32 -11.83
N ARG A 1010 -45.44 9.91 -11.37
CA ARG A 1010 -45.89 10.09 -9.99
C ARG A 1010 -45.00 9.37 -8.96
N GLN A 1011 -44.59 8.11 -9.23
CA GLN A 1011 -43.69 7.38 -8.33
C GLN A 1011 -42.30 8.03 -8.26
N ARG A 1012 -41.77 8.51 -9.39
CA ARG A 1012 -40.48 9.20 -9.49
C ARG A 1012 -40.47 10.51 -8.69
N ALA A 1013 -41.52 11.32 -8.80
CA ALA A 1013 -41.68 12.56 -8.03
C ALA A 1013 -41.71 12.29 -6.50
N VAL A 1014 -42.43 11.25 -6.06
CA VAL A 1014 -42.46 10.84 -4.64
C VAL A 1014 -41.10 10.34 -4.16
N TYR A 1015 -40.39 9.54 -4.97
CA TYR A 1015 -39.07 9.00 -4.61
C TYR A 1015 -38.00 10.10 -4.47
N HIS A 1016 -37.95 11.07 -5.40
CA HIS A 1016 -37.06 12.22 -5.31
C HIS A 1016 -37.38 13.14 -4.11
N LEU A 1017 -38.67 13.31 -3.77
CA LEU A 1017 -39.07 14.07 -2.58
C LEU A 1017 -38.58 13.37 -1.31
N ALA A 1018 -38.84 12.05 -1.18
CA ALA A 1018 -38.45 11.26 -0.02
C ALA A 1018 -36.92 11.26 0.19
N THR A 1019 -36.14 11.05 -0.87
CA THR A 1019 -34.67 11.03 -0.77
C THR A 1019 -34.10 12.41 -0.41
N ARG A 1020 -34.57 13.51 -1.01
CA ARG A 1020 -34.14 14.86 -0.57
C ARG A 1020 -34.52 15.19 0.87
N LEU A 1021 -35.69 14.76 1.34
CA LEU A 1021 -36.08 14.93 2.75
C LEU A 1021 -35.16 14.15 3.70
N VAL A 1022 -34.83 12.89 3.37
CA VAL A 1022 -33.88 12.08 4.16
C VAL A 1022 -32.47 12.69 4.16
N GLN A 1023 -31.99 13.19 3.02
CA GLN A 1023 -30.70 13.89 2.94
C GLN A 1023 -30.68 15.16 3.79
N THR A 1024 -31.75 15.96 3.72
CA THR A 1024 -31.88 17.17 4.55
C THR A 1024 -31.90 16.82 6.04
N ALA A 1025 -32.55 15.72 6.42
CA ALA A 1025 -32.59 15.25 7.80
C ALA A 1025 -31.23 14.72 8.31
N ARG A 1026 -30.38 14.14 7.45
CA ARG A 1026 -29.05 13.64 7.83
C ARG A 1026 -27.98 14.74 7.86
N ASN A 1027 -27.94 15.61 6.84
CA ASN A 1027 -26.76 16.43 6.54
C ASN A 1027 -27.01 17.96 6.61
N SER A 1028 -28.17 18.42 7.09
CA SER A 1028 -28.47 19.86 7.15
C SER A 1028 -27.65 20.61 8.21
N GLN A 1029 -26.80 21.53 7.76
CA GLN A 1029 -26.23 22.61 8.58
C GLN A 1029 -27.01 23.94 8.46
N LEU A 1030 -28.16 23.95 7.79
CA LEU A 1030 -28.98 25.16 7.61
C LEU A 1030 -29.59 25.63 8.93
N ASP A 1031 -29.65 26.95 9.13
CA ASP A 1031 -30.42 27.54 10.22
C ASP A 1031 -31.94 27.26 10.07
N PRO A 1032 -32.74 27.35 11.16
CA PRO A 1032 -34.14 26.96 11.13
C PRO A 1032 -35.03 27.70 10.11
N ASP A 1033 -34.71 28.96 9.78
CA ASP A 1033 -35.51 29.76 8.85
C ASP A 1033 -35.09 29.51 7.39
N SER A 1034 -33.81 29.34 7.11
CA SER A 1034 -33.31 28.84 5.83
C SER A 1034 -33.81 27.42 5.53
N LEU A 1035 -33.82 26.53 6.53
CA LEU A 1035 -34.37 25.18 6.41
C LEU A 1035 -35.87 25.20 6.10
N ARG A 1036 -36.66 26.03 6.81
CA ARG A 1036 -38.09 26.23 6.51
C ARG A 1036 -38.31 26.74 5.08
N THR A 1037 -37.48 27.67 4.62
CA THR A 1037 -37.54 28.23 3.26
C THR A 1037 -37.17 27.17 2.22
N TYR A 1038 -36.13 26.38 2.45
CA TYR A 1038 -35.73 25.25 1.61
C TYR A 1038 -36.86 24.21 1.49
N LEU A 1039 -37.44 23.78 2.62
CA LEU A 1039 -38.56 22.82 2.64
C LEU A 1039 -39.80 23.38 1.92
N SER A 1040 -40.10 24.68 2.04
CA SER A 1040 -41.18 25.31 1.29
C SER A 1040 -40.92 25.32 -0.22
N ASN A 1041 -39.68 25.52 -0.66
CA ASN A 1041 -39.30 25.46 -2.07
C ASN A 1041 -39.29 24.01 -2.59
N LEU A 1042 -38.89 23.05 -1.77
CA LEU A 1042 -38.96 21.61 -2.06
C LEU A 1042 -40.40 21.17 -2.31
N LYS A 1043 -41.33 21.61 -1.46
CA LYS A 1043 -42.77 21.38 -1.62
C LYS A 1043 -43.30 21.98 -2.93
N LYS A 1044 -43.03 23.25 -3.21
CA LYS A 1044 -43.44 23.90 -4.47
C LYS A 1044 -42.90 23.19 -5.71
N LYS A 1045 -41.66 22.67 -5.62
CA LYS A 1045 -41.04 21.93 -6.73
C LYS A 1045 -41.75 20.59 -6.97
N TYR A 1046 -42.05 19.84 -5.91
CA TYR A 1046 -42.87 18.63 -6.01
C TYR A 1046 -44.27 18.93 -6.57
N GLU A 1047 -44.92 20.02 -6.14
CA GLU A 1047 -46.22 20.45 -6.68
C GLU A 1047 -46.17 20.82 -8.18
N ALA A 1048 -45.06 21.40 -8.65
CA ALA A 1048 -44.83 21.68 -10.07
C ALA A 1048 -44.56 20.40 -10.87
N ASP A 1049 -43.64 19.54 -10.40
CA ASP A 1049 -43.32 18.24 -10.99
C ASP A 1049 -44.59 17.35 -11.11
N PHE A 1050 -45.56 17.51 -10.19
CA PHE A 1050 -46.86 16.82 -10.19
C PHE A 1050 -47.90 17.43 -11.16
N GLN A 1051 -47.82 18.72 -11.48
CA GLN A 1051 -48.80 19.40 -12.34
C GLN A 1051 -48.57 19.16 -13.84
N ASP A 1052 -47.33 18.93 -14.28
CA ASP A 1052 -47.07 18.62 -15.69
C ASP A 1052 -47.51 17.19 -16.08
N SER A 1053 -47.53 16.23 -15.13
CA SER A 1053 -48.05 14.87 -15.38
C SER A 1053 -49.57 14.80 -15.63
N GLY A 1054 -50.31 15.90 -15.43
CA GLY A 1054 -51.77 15.96 -15.52
C GLY A 1054 -52.34 16.61 -16.79
N LYS A 1055 -51.52 17.01 -17.77
CA LYS A 1055 -51.93 17.84 -18.93
C LYS A 1055 -52.06 17.08 -20.27
N THR A 1056 -52.00 15.76 -20.27
CA THR A 1056 -52.00 14.92 -21.49
C THR A 1056 -53.25 14.04 -21.66
N GLU A 1057 -54.30 14.28 -20.85
CA GLU A 1057 -55.63 13.69 -20.99
C GLU A 1057 -56.73 14.77 -21.16
N GLU A 1058 -56.67 15.54 -22.25
CA GLU A 1058 -57.82 16.23 -22.87
C GLU A 1058 -57.66 16.26 -24.41
#